data_AF-A0A5M5ZYA3-F1
#
_entry.id   AF-A0A5M5ZYA3-F1
#
_cell.length_a   1.000
_cell.length_b   1.000
_cell.length_c   1.000
_cell.angle_alpha   90.00
_cell.angle_beta   90.00
_cell.angle_gamma   90.00
#
_symmetry.space_group_name_H-M   'P 1'
#
loop_
_entity.id
_entity.type
_entity.pdbx_description
1 polymer ?
#
loop_
_entity_poly.entity_id
_entity_poly.type
_entity_poly.pdbx_seq_one_letter_code
_entity_poly.pdbx_strand_id
1 'polypeptide(L)'
;MKQSLFLKKCSKFCYVLFAVCGCLACTQNQKIEWPQVTNETKPWTRWWWEGNAVRTTDLDTVMRKYQEANLGGLEITPIYGIHGYEDRFKDFLSPEWVDLFLYTLQEAKQLGLGIDLANASGWPFGGPWVTPEDACKTVAYKTYQLKEGEQLGEPVRYKEEGFVRLAGHTPVRLADLKEPVSANADLQTLALDQVRYKKELPLIIVTANSDKGECLDLTSKIKPDGTLDWTAPQGDWTICALFQGHHGKMVERAGPGGEGDVIDHFSASAIDHYLSKFDEAFKGKDISYLRYYFNDSYEVDDARGESNWTPAFFEEFQKYRGYDLRQHLPALLGIDTPDKNARVLYDYRQTINDLLINHYSIRWQHWAAKQGKGIRNQAHGSPANILDLYAVSDVPEIEGRDLVSIKAAPSVAHTEGKKLSSSESATWLNEHFQSNLGDVKKALDLFFLGGVNHIFYHGTCFSPQDAPWPGWLFYAAVHFHPNNPFWEDFKYLNQYVTRVQSFLQDGTPDNDVLLYYNIADVMSEQGNRSLQHFSGLDRNMLESSVRESAVTLTENGYAWDMISDKQLLKTNIEKEMIVTPGAAYKTVLVSAAQYIPYETMEKLMALADEGATVVFYKGIPQDMAGMILSEEKQAHFKEMLDALDFHAEGAVKCARVGKGKVCLSDDINALMNEANVGAEKMYQAGLQCIRRNSTTGKYYFIENSSDRKIEDWIPLRTEARSAAIFNPMTGASGLATMKRNDGQTDVYLELNPGETVIVSTSGQHFTGDAYAYYQNAGEPSPVSGSWTVSFVQGGPQLPASITVDSLGSWTDFVGDEYKAFSGTAVYTTTINKVPVADVIKLNLGTVAENASVYLNGEYIGTVIDSPYQLYIPAEKFKGQDELVVRVANSMANRIAYMDKKGVDWKIFYNVNMSARKKENVKNGIFDASDWEPKSSGLLGPVTLTPAMVKQ
;
A
#
# COMPACT_ATOMS: atom_id res chain seq x y z
N MET A 1 31.88 57.87 15.11
CA MET A 1 32.05 58.62 16.37
C MET A 1 30.68 58.73 17.03
N LYS A 2 30.55 58.23 18.28
CA LYS A 2 29.40 58.35 19.21
C LYS A 2 28.04 57.77 18.75
N GLN A 3 27.84 56.48 19.01
CA GLN A 3 26.66 55.89 19.70
C GLN A 3 26.84 54.36 19.79
N SER A 4 27.72 53.91 20.70
CA SER A 4 27.91 52.48 21.00
C SER A 4 28.20 52.27 22.48
N LEU A 5 27.33 52.79 23.36
CA LEU A 5 27.55 52.70 24.81
C LEU A 5 26.25 52.86 25.61
N PHE A 6 25.20 52.07 25.31
CA PHE A 6 24.03 51.99 26.22
C PHE A 6 23.25 50.66 26.18
N LEU A 7 23.86 49.54 25.80
CA LEU A 7 23.21 48.21 25.80
C LEU A 7 24.10 47.06 26.35
N LYS A 8 25.11 47.38 27.17
CA LYS A 8 26.02 46.39 27.79
C LYS A 8 25.96 46.30 29.32
N LYS A 9 24.85 46.70 29.97
CA LYS A 9 24.70 46.61 31.44
C LYS A 9 23.36 46.10 32.00
N CYS A 10 22.56 45.35 31.23
CA CYS A 10 21.40 44.62 31.77
C CYS A 10 21.44 43.09 31.58
N SER A 11 22.52 42.52 31.03
CA SER A 11 22.59 41.07 30.70
C SER A 11 23.27 40.19 31.76
N LYS A 12 23.65 40.72 32.93
CA LYS A 12 24.41 39.96 33.95
C LYS A 12 23.70 39.77 35.30
N PHE A 13 22.39 40.06 35.38
CA PHE A 13 21.61 39.84 36.61
C PHE A 13 20.39 38.91 36.46
N CYS A 14 20.12 38.37 35.26
CA CYS A 14 19.11 37.32 35.06
C CYS A 14 19.70 35.89 34.98
N TYR A 15 21.03 35.74 34.97
CA TYR A 15 21.70 34.43 34.86
C TYR A 15 22.05 33.76 36.19
N VAL A 16 21.67 34.34 37.34
CA VAL A 16 21.96 33.77 38.68
C VAL A 16 20.68 33.40 39.45
N LEU A 17 19.49 33.58 38.86
CA LEU A 17 18.23 33.05 39.44
C LEU A 17 17.61 31.86 38.68
N PHE A 18 18.26 31.38 37.61
CA PHE A 18 17.84 30.17 36.88
C PHE A 18 18.79 28.97 37.09
N ALA A 19 19.79 29.11 37.96
CA ALA A 19 20.78 28.06 38.26
C ALA A 19 20.60 27.41 39.66
N VAL A 20 19.48 27.68 40.34
CA VAL A 20 19.06 26.98 41.58
C VAL A 20 17.55 26.64 41.53
N CYS A 21 17.11 26.07 40.41
CA CYS A 21 15.88 25.26 40.33
C CYS A 21 16.17 23.91 39.64
N GLY A 22 17.36 23.36 39.91
CA GLY A 22 17.64 21.96 39.66
C GLY A 22 16.88 21.09 40.67
N CYS A 23 16.20 20.07 40.16
CA CYS A 23 15.68 18.92 40.89
C CYS A 23 14.46 19.14 41.80
N LEU A 24 13.38 19.67 41.23
CA LEU A 24 12.04 19.15 41.50
C LEU A 24 11.37 18.94 40.15
N ALA A 25 11.69 17.83 39.47
CA ALA A 25 10.77 17.27 38.50
C ALA A 25 9.49 16.97 39.30
N CYS A 26 8.53 17.89 39.28
CA CYS A 26 7.19 17.58 39.76
C CYS A 26 6.76 16.36 38.97
N THR A 27 6.68 15.23 39.66
CA THR A 27 6.18 13.98 39.11
C THR A 27 4.72 14.20 38.82
N GLN A 28 4.42 14.70 37.62
CA GLN A 28 3.06 14.86 37.17
C GLN A 28 2.50 13.46 36.95
N ASN A 29 1.37 13.21 37.60
CA ASN A 29 0.55 12.04 37.34
C ASN A 29 -0.18 12.29 36.02
N GLN A 30 -0.12 11.32 35.11
CA GLN A 30 -0.79 11.36 33.83
C GLN A 30 -1.95 10.37 33.85
N LYS A 31 -3.14 10.80 33.48
CA LYS A 31 -4.27 9.89 33.35
C LYS A 31 -4.10 9.05 32.08
N ILE A 32 -4.50 7.77 32.13
CA ILE A 32 -4.55 6.92 30.94
C ILE A 32 -5.66 7.43 30.04
N GLU A 33 -5.29 7.86 28.83
CA GLU A 33 -6.23 8.41 27.84
C GLU A 33 -5.87 7.91 26.44
N TRP A 34 -6.89 7.68 25.62
CA TRP A 34 -6.74 7.37 24.20
C TRP A 34 -6.29 8.64 23.44
N PRO A 35 -5.43 8.53 22.41
CA PRO A 35 -5.07 9.66 21.56
C PRO A 35 -6.30 10.28 20.89
N GLN A 36 -6.14 11.52 20.41
CA GLN A 36 -7.23 12.24 19.77
C GLN A 36 -7.70 11.52 18.50
N VAL A 37 -9.02 11.31 18.40
CA VAL A 37 -9.67 10.81 17.19
C VAL A 37 -9.99 11.98 16.24
N THR A 38 -9.58 11.83 14.99
CA THR A 38 -9.89 12.72 13.85
C THR A 38 -10.47 11.91 12.68
N ASN A 39 -10.95 12.59 11.65
CA ASN A 39 -11.35 11.92 10.40
C ASN A 39 -10.19 11.18 9.71
N GLU A 40 -8.95 11.65 9.83
CA GLU A 40 -7.75 10.96 9.30
C GLU A 40 -7.39 9.70 10.10
N THR A 41 -7.69 9.69 11.41
CA THR A 41 -7.47 8.49 12.24
C THR A 41 -8.50 7.40 11.97
N LYS A 42 -9.63 7.68 11.32
CA LYS A 42 -10.59 6.65 10.88
C LYS A 42 -10.11 6.00 9.56
N PRO A 43 -10.52 4.76 9.24
CA PRO A 43 -10.25 4.21 7.91
C PRO A 43 -11.07 4.95 6.84
N TRP A 44 -10.51 5.03 5.65
CA TRP A 44 -11.17 5.58 4.46
C TRP A 44 -11.48 4.43 3.49
N THR A 45 -12.17 4.73 2.41
CA THR A 45 -12.45 3.74 1.37
C THR A 45 -12.32 4.36 -0.01
N ARG A 46 -11.78 3.59 -0.94
CA ARG A 46 -11.93 3.89 -2.37
C ARG A 46 -13.39 3.74 -2.74
N TRP A 47 -13.97 4.81 -3.27
CA TRP A 47 -15.38 4.97 -3.56
C TRP A 47 -15.61 5.00 -5.07
N TRP A 48 -16.00 3.85 -5.60
CA TRP A 48 -16.20 3.64 -7.02
C TRP A 48 -17.46 4.37 -7.49
N TRP A 49 -17.33 5.17 -8.55
CA TRP A 49 -18.43 5.88 -9.20
C TRP A 49 -18.66 5.28 -10.59
N GLU A 50 -19.42 4.20 -10.65
CA GLU A 50 -19.73 3.49 -11.88
C GLU A 50 -20.56 4.36 -12.83
N GLY A 51 -20.04 4.57 -14.05
CA GLY A 51 -20.65 5.41 -15.07
C GLY A 51 -20.72 6.89 -14.70
N ASN A 52 -20.10 7.29 -13.58
CA ASN A 52 -20.40 8.52 -12.87
C ASN A 52 -21.90 8.76 -12.63
N ALA A 53 -22.70 7.69 -12.56
CA ALA A 53 -24.15 7.72 -12.55
C ALA A 53 -24.73 8.04 -11.16
N VAL A 54 -24.15 9.02 -10.48
CA VAL A 54 -24.54 9.46 -9.13
C VAL A 54 -25.59 10.56 -9.19
N ARG A 55 -26.45 10.62 -8.15
CA ARG A 55 -27.47 11.67 -7.98
C ARG A 55 -27.39 12.22 -6.57
N THR A 56 -27.63 13.51 -6.41
CA THR A 56 -27.62 14.19 -5.09
C THR A 56 -28.49 13.47 -4.04
N THR A 57 -29.68 12.99 -4.43
CA THR A 57 -30.58 12.23 -3.54
C THR A 57 -29.98 10.93 -3.01
N ASP A 58 -29.18 10.23 -3.83
CA ASP A 58 -28.50 9.01 -3.41
C ASP A 58 -27.25 9.35 -2.59
N LEU A 59 -26.50 10.39 -2.98
CA LEU A 59 -25.29 10.86 -2.29
C LEU A 59 -25.57 11.15 -0.81
N ASP A 60 -26.63 11.91 -0.49
CA ASP A 60 -27.02 12.21 0.90
C ASP A 60 -27.22 10.95 1.73
N THR A 61 -27.85 9.93 1.14
CA THR A 61 -28.20 8.69 1.84
C THR A 61 -26.97 7.80 2.03
N VAL A 62 -26.20 7.57 0.97
CA VAL A 62 -25.04 6.66 1.04
C VAL A 62 -23.91 7.25 1.88
N MET A 63 -23.64 8.56 1.78
CA MET A 63 -22.59 9.20 2.58
C MET A 63 -22.92 9.19 4.07
N ARG A 64 -24.19 9.32 4.46
CA ARG A 64 -24.62 9.11 5.86
C ARG A 64 -24.38 7.67 6.32
N LYS A 65 -24.73 6.67 5.50
CA LYS A 65 -24.43 5.26 5.80
C LYS A 65 -22.93 5.02 5.98
N TYR A 66 -22.08 5.63 5.15
CA TYR A 66 -20.62 5.52 5.25
C TYR A 66 -20.08 6.17 6.53
N GLN A 67 -20.60 7.36 6.88
CA GLN A 67 -20.25 8.04 8.13
C GLN A 67 -20.70 7.25 9.37
N GLU A 68 -21.89 6.67 9.36
CA GLU A 68 -22.45 5.82 10.42
C GLU A 68 -21.68 4.50 10.57
N ALA A 69 -21.12 3.99 9.46
CA ALA A 69 -20.16 2.88 9.44
C ALA A 69 -18.78 3.28 10.02
N ASN A 70 -18.62 4.51 10.53
CA ASN A 70 -17.38 5.05 11.09
C ASN A 70 -16.22 5.16 10.08
N LEU A 71 -16.52 5.37 8.79
CA LEU A 71 -15.52 5.80 7.83
C LEU A 71 -15.14 7.26 8.04
N GLY A 72 -13.88 7.59 7.80
CA GLY A 72 -13.31 8.93 7.95
C GLY A 72 -13.34 9.79 6.69
N GLY A 73 -13.44 9.15 5.52
CA GLY A 73 -13.40 9.82 4.24
C GLY A 73 -13.51 8.85 3.08
N LEU A 74 -13.61 9.42 1.90
CA LEU A 74 -13.88 8.74 0.64
C LEU A 74 -12.86 9.20 -0.39
N GLU A 75 -12.29 8.28 -1.15
CA GLU A 75 -11.58 8.60 -2.38
C GLU A 75 -12.52 8.39 -3.56
N ILE A 76 -12.89 9.45 -4.27
CA ILE A 76 -13.78 9.33 -5.43
C ILE A 76 -12.97 8.76 -6.60
N THR A 77 -13.40 7.61 -7.13
CA THR A 77 -12.77 6.95 -8.28
C THR A 77 -13.81 6.69 -9.37
N PRO A 78 -13.93 7.60 -10.36
CA PRO A 78 -14.74 7.40 -11.56
C PRO A 78 -14.34 6.14 -12.31
N ILE A 79 -15.32 5.32 -12.70
CA ILE A 79 -15.05 4.06 -13.37
C ILE A 79 -16.19 3.68 -14.34
N TYR A 80 -15.99 2.61 -15.11
CA TYR A 80 -16.93 2.07 -16.09
C TYR A 80 -18.39 1.98 -15.60
N GLY A 81 -19.31 1.98 -16.55
CA GLY A 81 -20.75 2.01 -16.29
C GLY A 81 -21.40 0.72 -15.82
N ILE A 82 -22.72 0.81 -15.63
CA ILE A 82 -23.62 -0.31 -15.36
C ILE A 82 -24.62 -0.44 -16.51
N HIS A 83 -24.79 -1.66 -17.04
CA HIS A 83 -25.78 -1.94 -18.08
C HIS A 83 -27.21 -1.66 -17.59
N GLY A 84 -27.99 -0.97 -18.43
CA GLY A 84 -29.37 -0.55 -18.12
C GLY A 84 -29.49 0.77 -17.35
N TYR A 85 -28.37 1.47 -17.10
CA TYR A 85 -28.32 2.78 -16.46
C TYR A 85 -27.59 3.84 -17.30
N GLU A 86 -27.40 3.57 -18.59
CA GLU A 86 -26.65 4.44 -19.53
C GLU A 86 -27.26 5.85 -19.63
N ASP A 87 -28.58 5.97 -19.46
CA ASP A 87 -29.29 7.25 -19.46
C ASP A 87 -28.89 8.16 -18.28
N ARG A 88 -28.23 7.60 -17.26
CA ARG A 88 -27.72 8.32 -16.09
C ARG A 88 -26.23 8.65 -16.16
N PHE A 89 -25.51 8.17 -17.17
CA PHE A 89 -24.06 8.36 -17.26
C PHE A 89 -23.68 9.82 -17.39
N LYS A 90 -22.52 10.17 -16.82
CA LYS A 90 -21.94 11.51 -16.88
C LYS A 90 -20.50 11.43 -17.32
N ASP A 91 -20.15 12.21 -18.33
CA ASP A 91 -18.76 12.27 -18.77
C ASP A 91 -17.89 12.89 -17.67
N PHE A 92 -16.78 12.23 -17.36
CA PHE A 92 -15.79 12.69 -16.41
C PHE A 92 -15.31 14.10 -16.77
N LEU A 93 -15.22 14.98 -15.77
CA LEU A 93 -14.88 16.42 -15.91
C LEU A 93 -15.86 17.25 -16.75
N SER A 94 -17.02 16.71 -17.16
CA SER A 94 -18.11 17.53 -17.72
C SER A 94 -18.67 18.50 -16.66
N PRO A 95 -19.35 19.59 -17.06
CA PRO A 95 -19.98 20.51 -16.11
C PRO A 95 -20.92 19.82 -15.11
N GLU A 96 -21.68 18.82 -15.58
CA GLU A 96 -22.60 18.06 -14.73
C GLU A 96 -21.87 17.19 -13.71
N TRP A 97 -20.77 16.55 -14.12
CA TRP A 97 -19.90 15.80 -13.21
C TRP A 97 -19.26 16.71 -12.16
N VAL A 98 -18.77 17.89 -12.57
CA VAL A 98 -18.16 18.88 -11.67
C VAL A 98 -19.17 19.37 -10.65
N ASP A 99 -20.42 19.62 -11.04
CA ASP A 99 -21.46 20.06 -10.10
C ASP A 99 -21.79 18.97 -9.06
N LEU A 100 -21.80 17.68 -9.45
CA LEU A 100 -21.93 16.54 -8.53
C LEU A 100 -20.72 16.39 -7.60
N PHE A 101 -19.52 16.58 -8.12
CA PHE A 101 -18.29 16.57 -7.31
C PHE A 101 -18.32 17.69 -6.25
N LEU A 102 -18.69 18.91 -6.62
CA LEU A 102 -18.81 20.03 -5.68
C LEU A 102 -19.90 19.81 -4.62
N TYR A 103 -21.02 19.21 -5.02
CA TYR A 103 -22.06 18.78 -4.08
C TYR A 103 -21.50 17.79 -3.06
N THR A 104 -20.77 16.77 -3.53
CA THR A 104 -20.12 15.77 -2.67
C THR A 104 -19.13 16.41 -1.71
N LEU A 105 -18.32 17.38 -2.14
CA LEU A 105 -17.42 18.12 -1.25
C LEU A 105 -18.20 18.86 -0.14
N GLN A 106 -19.33 19.47 -0.49
CA GLN A 106 -20.16 20.19 0.47
C GLN A 106 -20.83 19.22 1.48
N GLU A 107 -21.37 18.10 1.03
CA GLU A 107 -22.00 17.12 1.93
C GLU A 107 -20.95 16.42 2.81
N ALA A 108 -19.78 16.09 2.25
CA ALA A 108 -18.67 15.54 3.02
C ALA A 108 -18.23 16.48 4.15
N LYS A 109 -18.17 17.79 3.88
CA LYS A 109 -17.88 18.81 4.89
C LYS A 109 -18.94 18.87 5.99
N GLN A 110 -20.22 18.70 5.67
CA GLN A 110 -21.29 18.64 6.66
C GLN A 110 -21.22 17.39 7.54
N LEU A 111 -20.83 16.26 6.95
CA LEU A 111 -20.71 14.96 7.63
C LEU A 111 -19.38 14.76 8.35
N GLY A 112 -18.38 15.61 8.08
CA GLY A 112 -17.01 15.47 8.61
C GLY A 112 -16.22 14.35 7.93
N LEU A 113 -16.59 13.97 6.70
CA LEU A 113 -15.85 13.03 5.87
C LEU A 113 -14.77 13.78 5.08
N GLY A 114 -13.54 13.28 5.04
CA GLY A 114 -12.53 13.79 4.11
C GLY A 114 -12.76 13.30 2.68
N ILE A 115 -12.27 14.04 1.68
CA ILE A 115 -12.37 13.66 0.26
C ILE A 115 -11.00 13.75 -0.39
N ASP A 116 -10.61 12.65 -1.02
CA ASP A 116 -9.54 12.59 -2.02
C ASP A 116 -10.18 12.25 -3.39
N LEU A 117 -9.48 12.53 -4.48
CA LEU A 117 -9.98 12.31 -5.85
C LEU A 117 -8.92 11.59 -6.69
N ALA A 118 -9.26 10.43 -7.25
CA ALA A 118 -8.47 9.85 -8.32
C ALA A 118 -8.36 10.87 -9.46
N ASN A 119 -7.12 11.25 -9.81
CA ASN A 119 -6.87 12.30 -10.79
C ASN A 119 -6.93 11.74 -12.23
N ALA A 120 -7.81 10.78 -12.44
CA ALA A 120 -8.14 10.05 -13.65
C ALA A 120 -9.52 9.39 -13.49
N SER A 121 -10.11 8.93 -14.60
CA SER A 121 -11.28 8.04 -14.59
C SER A 121 -10.79 6.65 -14.96
N GLY A 122 -10.69 5.75 -13.97
CA GLY A 122 -9.81 4.59 -14.05
C GLY A 122 -8.34 4.97 -13.85
N TRP A 123 -7.43 4.15 -14.39
CA TRP A 123 -5.97 4.32 -14.31
C TRP A 123 -5.31 3.62 -15.51
N PRO A 124 -4.05 3.83 -15.85
CA PRO A 124 -3.18 4.95 -15.45
C PRO A 124 -3.70 6.29 -16.00
N PHE A 125 -2.99 7.40 -15.76
CA PHE A 125 -3.41 8.72 -16.25
C PHE A 125 -3.56 8.72 -17.77
N GLY A 126 -4.76 9.07 -18.23
CA GLY A 126 -5.09 9.14 -19.63
C GLY A 126 -6.53 9.57 -19.85
N GLY A 127 -6.94 9.61 -21.11
CA GLY A 127 -8.30 9.98 -21.46
C GLY A 127 -8.43 10.48 -22.90
N PRO A 128 -9.65 10.86 -23.32
CA PRO A 128 -9.92 11.18 -24.72
C PRO A 128 -9.21 12.45 -25.23
N TRP A 129 -8.68 13.28 -24.33
CA TRP A 129 -7.90 14.48 -24.68
C TRP A 129 -6.40 14.19 -24.83
N VAL A 130 -5.93 12.98 -24.52
CA VAL A 130 -4.54 12.58 -24.78
C VAL A 130 -4.36 12.36 -26.27
N THR A 131 -3.43 13.10 -26.86
CA THR A 131 -3.16 13.04 -28.30
C THR A 131 -2.17 11.91 -28.61
N PRO A 132 -2.07 11.47 -29.88
CA PRO A 132 -1.01 10.53 -30.28
C PRO A 132 0.42 11.05 -30.02
N GLU A 133 0.62 12.36 -29.85
CA GLU A 133 1.90 12.96 -29.47
C GLU A 133 2.17 12.79 -27.97
N ASP A 134 1.16 13.01 -27.12
CA ASP A 134 1.25 12.91 -25.67
C ASP A 134 1.11 11.48 -25.13
N ALA A 135 0.65 10.53 -25.94
CA ALA A 135 0.47 9.13 -25.52
C ALA A 135 1.78 8.34 -25.37
N CYS A 136 1.80 7.30 -24.54
CA CYS A 136 3.01 6.54 -24.23
C CYS A 136 3.65 5.84 -25.46
N LYS A 137 4.99 5.82 -25.53
CA LYS A 137 5.75 5.33 -26.71
C LYS A 137 6.54 4.06 -26.41
N THR A 138 6.88 3.35 -27.48
CA THR A 138 7.82 2.22 -27.43
C THR A 138 8.97 2.45 -28.42
N VAL A 139 10.11 1.80 -28.21
CA VAL A 139 11.21 1.76 -29.17
C VAL A 139 11.39 0.33 -29.69
N ALA A 140 11.44 0.20 -31.02
CA ALA A 140 11.82 -1.03 -31.70
C ALA A 140 13.20 -0.86 -32.34
N TYR A 141 13.91 -1.96 -32.58
CA TYR A 141 15.22 -1.90 -33.22
C TYR A 141 15.43 -3.00 -34.26
N LYS A 142 16.39 -2.76 -35.15
CA LYS A 142 17.01 -3.76 -36.02
C LYS A 142 18.52 -3.62 -35.95
N THR A 143 19.20 -4.75 -36.08
CA THR A 143 20.66 -4.79 -36.16
C THR A 143 21.12 -5.56 -37.38
N TYR A 144 22.19 -5.08 -38.01
CA TYR A 144 22.79 -5.69 -39.18
C TYR A 144 24.30 -5.79 -39.01
N GLN A 145 24.91 -6.79 -39.64
CA GLN A 145 26.36 -6.96 -39.67
C GLN A 145 26.84 -6.76 -41.10
N LEU A 146 27.84 -5.91 -41.27
CA LEU A 146 28.48 -5.64 -42.56
C LEU A 146 30.00 -5.76 -42.43
N LYS A 147 30.63 -6.40 -43.41
CA LYS A 147 32.08 -6.41 -43.57
C LYS A 147 32.55 -5.26 -44.44
N GLU A 148 33.84 -4.98 -44.40
CA GLU A 148 34.50 -4.06 -45.32
C GLU A 148 34.04 -4.26 -46.77
N GLY A 149 33.65 -3.15 -47.42
CA GLY A 149 33.21 -3.11 -48.81
C GLY A 149 31.75 -3.52 -49.05
N GLU A 150 31.04 -4.02 -48.03
CA GLU A 150 29.62 -4.40 -48.17
C GLU A 150 28.69 -3.18 -48.07
N GLN A 151 27.52 -3.30 -48.71
CA GLN A 151 26.39 -2.40 -48.57
C GLN A 151 25.20 -3.17 -48.01
N LEU A 152 24.33 -2.50 -47.25
CA LEU A 152 23.12 -3.15 -46.75
C LEU A 152 22.16 -3.44 -47.91
N GLY A 153 21.86 -4.73 -48.12
CA GLY A 153 21.05 -5.19 -49.25
C GLY A 153 19.54 -5.02 -49.08
N GLU A 154 19.07 -4.58 -47.91
CA GLU A 154 17.65 -4.39 -47.62
C GLU A 154 17.34 -2.99 -47.05
N PRO A 155 16.11 -2.47 -47.24
CA PRO A 155 15.70 -1.20 -46.64
C PRO A 155 15.66 -1.26 -45.11
N VAL A 156 16.14 -0.19 -44.48
CA VAL A 156 16.05 0.04 -43.03
C VAL A 156 14.64 0.52 -42.69
N ARG A 157 13.72 -0.44 -42.56
CA ARG A 157 12.31 -0.20 -42.23
C ARG A 157 11.83 -1.17 -41.16
N TYR A 158 10.91 -0.73 -40.31
CA TYR A 158 10.23 -1.57 -39.33
C TYR A 158 8.73 -1.50 -39.53
N LYS A 159 8.08 -2.65 -39.73
CA LYS A 159 6.62 -2.75 -39.85
C LYS A 159 6.08 -3.34 -38.56
N GLU A 160 5.33 -2.54 -37.81
CA GLU A 160 4.69 -3.00 -36.58
C GLU A 160 3.44 -3.83 -36.91
N GLU A 161 3.25 -4.90 -36.15
CA GLU A 161 2.01 -5.68 -36.18
C GLU A 161 0.90 -4.94 -35.45
N GLY A 162 -0.25 -4.78 -36.10
CA GLY A 162 -1.44 -4.24 -35.45
C GLY A 162 -2.14 -5.30 -34.60
N PHE A 163 -2.67 -4.91 -33.44
CA PHE A 163 -3.50 -5.76 -32.60
C PHE A 163 -4.45 -4.94 -31.72
N VAL A 164 -5.43 -5.62 -31.13
CA VAL A 164 -6.32 -5.09 -30.09
C VAL A 164 -6.37 -6.06 -28.91
N ARG A 165 -6.29 -5.54 -27.68
CA ARG A 165 -6.57 -6.25 -26.43
C ARG A 165 -7.78 -5.60 -25.77
N LEU A 166 -8.57 -6.43 -25.10
CA LEU A 166 -9.84 -6.04 -24.51
C LEU A 166 -9.84 -6.44 -23.04
N ALA A 167 -10.39 -5.58 -22.21
CA ALA A 167 -10.77 -5.89 -20.84
C ALA A 167 -12.12 -6.64 -20.79
N GLY A 168 -12.98 -6.44 -21.79
CA GLY A 168 -14.28 -7.08 -21.89
C GLY A 168 -14.28 -8.41 -22.67
N HIS A 169 -15.40 -9.11 -22.61
CA HIS A 169 -15.59 -10.41 -23.26
C HIS A 169 -16.17 -10.32 -24.67
N THR A 170 -16.62 -9.14 -25.11
CA THR A 170 -17.15 -8.93 -26.46
C THR A 170 -16.01 -8.86 -27.48
N PRO A 171 -15.92 -9.76 -28.46
CA PRO A 171 -14.81 -9.72 -29.42
C PRO A 171 -14.85 -8.48 -30.31
N VAL A 172 -13.71 -7.80 -30.43
CA VAL A 172 -13.48 -6.66 -31.32
C VAL A 172 -12.33 -6.98 -32.27
N ARG A 173 -12.48 -6.67 -33.56
CA ARG A 173 -11.40 -6.81 -34.54
C ARG A 173 -10.78 -5.44 -34.79
N LEU A 174 -9.45 -5.41 -34.91
CA LEU A 174 -8.73 -4.18 -35.23
C LEU A 174 -9.24 -3.50 -36.52
N ALA A 175 -9.64 -4.27 -37.52
CA ALA A 175 -10.14 -3.73 -38.80
C ALA A 175 -11.47 -2.98 -38.67
N ASP A 176 -12.21 -3.17 -37.57
CA ASP A 176 -13.47 -2.48 -37.30
C ASP A 176 -13.24 -1.19 -36.49
N LEU A 177 -12.04 -0.97 -35.96
CA LEU A 177 -11.67 0.23 -35.21
C LEU A 177 -11.18 1.34 -36.15
N LYS A 178 -11.68 2.55 -35.93
CA LYS A 178 -11.17 3.77 -36.54
C LYS A 178 -9.87 4.19 -35.86
N GLU A 179 -9.01 4.88 -36.59
CA GLU A 179 -7.79 5.51 -36.08
C GLU A 179 -7.91 7.05 -36.20
N PRO A 180 -7.62 7.83 -35.14
CA PRO A 180 -7.23 7.40 -33.78
C PRO A 180 -8.36 6.70 -33.03
N VAL A 181 -8.04 6.02 -31.91
CA VAL A 181 -9.02 5.28 -31.09
C VAL A 181 -10.20 6.17 -30.67
N SER A 182 -9.94 7.44 -30.37
CA SER A 182 -10.95 8.45 -30.00
C SER A 182 -12.01 8.74 -31.09
N ALA A 183 -11.82 8.29 -32.33
CA ALA A 183 -12.82 8.43 -33.39
C ALA A 183 -13.92 7.34 -33.34
N ASN A 184 -13.74 6.31 -32.52
CA ASN A 184 -14.73 5.26 -32.31
C ASN A 184 -15.84 5.75 -31.38
N ALA A 185 -17.07 5.29 -31.62
CA ALA A 185 -18.18 5.56 -30.72
C ALA A 185 -18.28 4.44 -29.68
N ASP A 186 -18.88 4.76 -28.53
CA ASP A 186 -19.22 3.80 -27.47
C ASP A 186 -18.02 2.98 -26.97
N LEU A 187 -16.98 3.69 -26.51
CA LEU A 187 -15.76 3.09 -25.99
C LEU A 187 -15.99 2.25 -24.74
N GLN A 188 -17.03 2.57 -23.93
CA GLN A 188 -17.50 1.74 -22.84
C GLN A 188 -17.78 0.30 -23.31
N THR A 189 -18.60 0.11 -24.34
CA THR A 189 -18.93 -1.23 -24.86
C THR A 189 -17.70 -1.94 -25.44
N LEU A 190 -16.79 -1.19 -26.07
CA LEU A 190 -15.59 -1.79 -26.65
C LEU A 190 -14.59 -2.29 -25.60
N ALA A 191 -14.57 -1.70 -24.40
CA ALA A 191 -13.72 -2.14 -23.29
C ALA A 191 -12.25 -2.36 -23.72
N LEU A 192 -11.68 -1.39 -24.44
CA LEU A 192 -10.34 -1.47 -25.01
C LEU A 192 -9.28 -1.35 -23.91
N ASP A 193 -8.37 -2.32 -23.85
CA ASP A 193 -7.19 -2.30 -22.95
C ASP A 193 -5.94 -1.84 -23.70
N GLN A 194 -5.79 -2.29 -24.95
CA GLN A 194 -4.66 -1.88 -25.78
C GLN A 194 -5.01 -1.88 -27.26
N VAL A 195 -4.63 -0.85 -28.01
CA VAL A 195 -4.81 -0.79 -29.47
C VAL A 195 -3.52 -0.35 -30.15
N ARG A 196 -3.01 -1.18 -31.07
CA ARG A 196 -1.95 -0.77 -32.00
C ARG A 196 -2.40 -0.99 -33.43
N TYR A 197 -2.23 0.04 -34.26
CA TYR A 197 -2.53 -0.03 -35.68
C TYR A 197 -1.30 -0.49 -36.47
N LYS A 198 -1.54 -1.24 -37.54
CA LYS A 198 -0.48 -1.71 -38.42
C LYS A 198 0.14 -0.54 -39.17
N LYS A 199 1.39 -0.19 -38.85
CA LYS A 199 2.11 0.96 -39.45
C LYS A 199 3.58 0.64 -39.71
N GLU A 200 4.17 1.38 -40.64
CA GLU A 200 5.62 1.49 -40.73
C GLU A 200 6.08 2.53 -39.69
N LEU A 201 7.01 2.13 -38.82
CA LEU A 201 7.42 2.96 -37.70
C LEU A 201 8.38 4.06 -38.16
N PRO A 202 8.21 5.31 -37.67
CA PRO A 202 9.19 6.37 -37.88
C PRO A 202 10.58 5.96 -37.44
N LEU A 203 11.57 6.17 -38.31
CA LEU A 203 12.99 5.98 -38.00
C LEU A 203 13.45 7.07 -37.02
N ILE A 204 14.11 6.67 -35.94
CA ILE A 204 14.72 7.56 -34.96
C ILE A 204 16.17 7.84 -35.36
N ILE A 205 16.98 6.79 -35.49
CA ILE A 205 18.42 6.88 -35.76
C ILE A 205 18.92 5.61 -36.44
N VAL A 206 19.96 5.75 -37.28
CA VAL A 206 20.78 4.63 -37.78
C VAL A 206 22.24 4.93 -37.46
N THR A 207 22.89 4.06 -36.67
CA THR A 207 24.33 4.17 -36.39
C THR A 207 25.09 2.99 -36.98
N ALA A 208 26.34 3.23 -37.40
CA ALA A 208 27.30 2.19 -37.74
C ALA A 208 28.43 2.18 -36.70
N ASN A 209 28.69 1.02 -36.12
CA ASN A 209 29.60 0.85 -35.00
C ASN A 209 30.68 -0.16 -35.39
N SER A 210 31.95 0.25 -35.43
CA SER A 210 33.05 -0.62 -35.85
C SER A 210 33.61 -1.45 -34.71
N ASP A 211 34.25 -2.56 -35.06
CA ASP A 211 35.09 -3.38 -34.18
C ASP A 211 36.25 -2.61 -33.53
N LYS A 212 36.59 -1.43 -34.06
CA LYS A 212 37.63 -0.54 -33.53
C LYS A 212 37.08 0.58 -32.64
N GLY A 213 35.78 0.59 -32.37
CA GLY A 213 35.13 1.57 -31.49
C GLY A 213 34.73 2.88 -32.17
N GLU A 214 34.72 2.94 -33.51
CA GLU A 214 34.18 4.09 -34.23
C GLU A 214 32.66 4.01 -34.29
N CYS A 215 31.97 5.14 -34.07
CA CYS A 215 30.52 5.25 -34.24
C CYS A 215 30.20 6.36 -35.25
N LEU A 216 29.42 6.03 -36.27
CA LEU A 216 28.96 6.96 -37.31
C LEU A 216 27.44 7.06 -37.31
N ASP A 217 26.91 8.28 -37.28
CA ASP A 217 25.49 8.53 -37.55
C ASP A 217 25.22 8.49 -39.06
N LEU A 218 24.48 7.48 -39.50
CA LEU A 218 24.10 7.25 -40.89
C LEU A 218 22.65 7.66 -41.18
N THR A 219 21.94 8.29 -40.24
CA THR A 219 20.51 8.60 -40.38
C THR A 219 20.22 9.44 -41.63
N SER A 220 21.06 10.43 -41.91
CA SER A 220 20.95 11.27 -43.12
C SER A 220 21.26 10.55 -44.44
N LYS A 221 21.79 9.33 -44.39
CA LYS A 221 22.11 8.49 -45.56
C LYS A 221 20.98 7.50 -45.89
N ILE A 222 19.89 7.49 -45.12
CA ILE A 222 18.69 6.74 -45.47
C ILE A 222 17.92 7.48 -46.55
N LYS A 223 17.73 6.84 -47.70
CA LYS A 223 16.95 7.38 -48.83
C LYS A 223 15.44 7.30 -48.52
N PRO A 224 14.58 8.04 -49.23
CA PRO A 224 13.12 7.97 -49.04
C PRO A 224 12.51 6.58 -49.25
N ASP A 225 13.18 5.70 -50.00
CA ASP A 225 12.77 4.30 -50.17
C ASP A 225 13.25 3.39 -49.02
N GLY A 226 13.96 3.93 -48.03
CA GLY A 226 14.50 3.23 -46.88
C GLY A 226 15.86 2.57 -47.12
N THR A 227 16.42 2.62 -48.33
CA THR A 227 17.75 2.06 -48.60
C THR A 227 18.86 2.92 -48.01
N LEU A 228 19.94 2.28 -47.53
CA LEU A 228 21.08 2.96 -46.92
C LEU A 228 22.16 3.29 -47.96
N ASP A 229 22.46 4.57 -48.16
CA ASP A 229 23.52 5.07 -49.06
C ASP A 229 24.90 5.06 -48.39
N TRP A 230 25.39 3.87 -48.05
CA TRP A 230 26.65 3.72 -47.35
C TRP A 230 27.31 2.37 -47.66
N THR A 231 28.62 2.41 -47.91
CA THR A 231 29.48 1.22 -48.05
C THR A 231 30.38 1.16 -46.83
N ALA A 232 30.46 -0.01 -46.20
CA ALA A 232 31.26 -0.20 -45.01
C ALA A 232 32.75 0.03 -45.32
N PRO A 233 33.44 0.95 -44.63
CA PRO A 233 34.88 1.12 -44.75
C PRO A 233 35.61 -0.03 -44.03
N GLN A 234 36.94 0.02 -43.99
CA GLN A 234 37.76 -1.03 -43.39
C GLN A 234 37.35 -1.38 -41.95
N GLY A 235 37.05 -2.66 -41.70
CA GLY A 235 36.62 -3.19 -40.40
C GLY A 235 35.30 -3.98 -40.49
N ASP A 236 34.89 -4.54 -39.37
CA ASP A 236 33.57 -5.16 -39.20
C ASP A 236 32.63 -4.15 -38.53
N TRP A 237 31.41 -4.01 -39.07
CA TRP A 237 30.48 -2.96 -38.68
C TRP A 237 29.13 -3.55 -38.23
N THR A 238 28.71 -3.17 -37.03
CA THR A 238 27.36 -3.38 -36.54
C THR A 238 26.51 -2.14 -36.82
N ILE A 239 25.49 -2.28 -37.65
CA ILE A 239 24.49 -1.23 -37.90
C ILE A 239 23.35 -1.40 -36.89
N CYS A 240 23.02 -0.35 -36.15
CA CYS A 240 21.87 -0.30 -35.25
C CYS A 240 20.85 0.72 -35.77
N ALA A 241 19.61 0.31 -35.99
CA ALA A 241 18.52 1.20 -36.38
C ALA A 241 17.42 1.17 -35.32
N LEU A 242 17.02 2.32 -34.79
CA LEU A 242 15.92 2.45 -33.83
C LEU A 242 14.70 3.09 -34.49
N PHE A 243 13.51 2.66 -34.08
CA PHE A 243 12.23 3.11 -34.63
C PHE A 243 11.25 3.41 -33.49
N GLN A 244 10.49 4.49 -33.62
CA GLN A 244 9.50 4.90 -32.63
C GLN A 244 8.16 4.21 -32.89
N GLY A 245 7.66 3.46 -31.91
CA GLY A 245 6.32 2.90 -31.92
C GLY A 245 5.37 3.62 -30.97
N HIS A 246 4.09 3.36 -31.15
CA HIS A 246 3.05 3.78 -30.22
C HIS A 246 2.71 2.60 -29.30
N HIS A 247 2.73 2.80 -27.99
CA HIS A 247 2.51 1.70 -27.06
C HIS A 247 1.05 1.23 -27.04
N GLY A 248 0.11 2.15 -27.28
CA GLY A 248 -1.31 1.85 -27.45
C GLY A 248 -2.05 1.44 -26.19
N LYS A 249 -1.48 1.65 -25.00
CA LYS A 249 -2.17 1.37 -23.73
C LYS A 249 -3.33 2.35 -23.58
N MET A 250 -4.50 1.81 -23.28
CA MET A 250 -5.71 2.56 -22.96
C MET A 250 -5.85 2.67 -21.44
N VAL A 251 -6.59 3.67 -20.98
CA VAL A 251 -6.97 3.77 -19.57
C VAL A 251 -7.81 2.55 -19.18
N GLU A 252 -7.33 1.80 -18.20
CA GLU A 252 -8.03 0.69 -17.57
C GLU A 252 -9.32 1.16 -16.91
N ARG A 253 -10.38 0.39 -17.11
CA ARG A 253 -11.65 0.54 -16.39
C ARG A 253 -12.28 1.93 -16.50
N ALA A 254 -11.87 2.76 -17.45
CA ALA A 254 -12.35 4.12 -17.57
C ALA A 254 -13.88 4.22 -17.55
N GLY A 255 -14.41 5.18 -16.80
CA GLY A 255 -15.79 5.61 -16.90
C GLY A 255 -16.04 6.50 -18.13
N PRO A 256 -17.30 6.81 -18.45
CA PRO A 256 -17.66 7.72 -19.53
C PRO A 256 -16.87 9.02 -19.47
N GLY A 257 -16.30 9.45 -20.59
CA GLY A 257 -15.45 10.64 -20.70
C GLY A 257 -14.01 10.43 -20.24
N GLY A 258 -13.65 9.23 -19.79
CA GLY A 258 -12.31 8.84 -19.35
C GLY A 258 -11.57 7.92 -20.33
N GLU A 259 -12.23 7.42 -21.36
CA GLU A 259 -11.67 6.43 -22.28
C GLU A 259 -10.72 7.09 -23.29
N GLY A 260 -9.46 6.65 -23.31
CA GLY A 260 -8.47 7.14 -24.25
C GLY A 260 -7.08 6.59 -24.01
N ASP A 261 -6.11 7.12 -24.73
CA ASP A 261 -4.72 6.71 -24.61
C ASP A 261 -4.14 7.14 -23.24
N VAL A 262 -3.24 6.31 -22.71
CA VAL A 262 -2.43 6.63 -21.53
C VAL A 262 -1.30 7.58 -21.93
N ILE A 263 -1.01 8.56 -21.06
CA ILE A 263 0.05 9.55 -21.30
C ILE A 263 1.45 8.93 -21.34
N ASP A 264 2.36 9.55 -22.07
CA ASP A 264 3.79 9.35 -21.95
C ASP A 264 4.28 9.91 -20.61
N HIS A 265 4.40 9.03 -19.62
CA HIS A 265 4.86 9.38 -18.27
C HIS A 265 6.30 9.89 -18.24
N PHE A 266 7.07 9.75 -19.32
CA PHE A 266 8.42 10.30 -19.41
C PHE A 266 8.44 11.71 -20.04
N SER A 267 7.30 12.18 -20.55
CA SER A 267 7.20 13.49 -21.20
C SER A 267 6.63 14.55 -20.25
N ALA A 268 7.42 15.61 -20.05
CA ALA A 268 6.99 16.78 -19.30
C ALA A 268 5.77 17.48 -19.92
N SER A 269 5.66 17.54 -21.26
CA SER A 269 4.54 18.18 -21.92
C SER A 269 3.26 17.36 -21.79
N ALA A 270 3.36 16.03 -21.83
CA ALA A 270 2.20 15.15 -21.77
C ALA A 270 1.44 15.31 -20.45
N ILE A 271 2.15 15.33 -19.31
CA ILE A 271 1.51 15.56 -18.01
C ILE A 271 0.96 16.98 -17.87
N ASP A 272 1.66 18.00 -18.38
CA ASP A 272 1.20 19.39 -18.32
C ASP A 272 -0.10 19.57 -19.14
N HIS A 273 -0.16 18.99 -20.35
CA HIS A 273 -1.37 18.97 -21.19
C HIS A 273 -2.51 18.20 -20.52
N TYR A 274 -2.21 17.03 -19.93
CA TYR A 274 -3.20 16.22 -19.21
C TYR A 274 -3.84 17.00 -18.06
N LEU A 275 -3.02 17.62 -17.20
CA LEU A 275 -3.48 18.36 -16.02
C LEU A 275 -4.22 19.65 -16.38
N SER A 276 -3.94 20.25 -17.55
CA SER A 276 -4.67 21.43 -18.03
C SER A 276 -6.18 21.20 -18.19
N LYS A 277 -6.61 19.94 -18.37
CA LYS A 277 -8.03 19.57 -18.43
C LYS A 277 -8.73 19.75 -17.09
N PHE A 278 -8.03 19.45 -15.99
CA PHE A 278 -8.52 19.68 -14.63
C PHE A 278 -8.54 21.18 -14.31
N ASP A 279 -7.53 21.94 -14.75
CA ASP A 279 -7.51 23.41 -14.62
C ASP A 279 -8.73 24.04 -15.31
N GLU A 280 -9.10 23.56 -16.50
CA GLU A 280 -10.29 23.99 -17.21
C GLU A 280 -11.57 23.64 -16.44
N ALA A 281 -11.71 22.37 -16.02
CA ALA A 281 -12.90 21.85 -15.36
C ALA A 281 -13.19 22.53 -14.02
N PHE A 282 -12.15 22.86 -13.24
CA PHE A 282 -12.28 23.46 -11.91
C PHE A 282 -12.15 24.99 -11.90
N LYS A 283 -12.01 25.62 -13.07
CA LYS A 283 -11.84 27.08 -13.15
C LYS A 283 -12.97 27.84 -12.46
N GLY A 284 -12.62 28.58 -11.41
CA GLY A 284 -13.56 29.38 -10.64
C GLY A 284 -14.51 28.58 -9.73
N LYS A 285 -14.26 27.29 -9.52
CA LYS A 285 -15.01 26.42 -8.62
C LYS A 285 -14.31 26.33 -7.26
N ASP A 286 -15.08 26.18 -6.18
CA ASP A 286 -14.54 26.00 -4.83
C ASP A 286 -14.27 24.52 -4.55
N ILE A 287 -13.03 24.10 -4.78
CA ILE A 287 -12.54 22.76 -4.44
C ILE A 287 -11.73 22.77 -3.13
N SER A 288 -11.87 23.79 -2.28
CA SER A 288 -11.03 23.96 -1.08
C SER A 288 -11.10 22.78 -0.11
N TYR A 289 -12.21 22.04 -0.08
CA TYR A 289 -12.41 20.88 0.79
C TYR A 289 -11.74 19.57 0.30
N LEU A 290 -11.38 19.48 -0.98
CA LEU A 290 -10.55 18.36 -1.49
C LEU A 290 -9.18 18.37 -0.77
N ARG A 291 -8.67 17.22 -0.34
CA ARG A 291 -7.37 17.13 0.34
C ARG A 291 -6.26 16.71 -0.62
N TYR A 292 -6.37 15.53 -1.23
CA TYR A 292 -5.36 14.99 -2.14
C TYR A 292 -5.93 14.60 -3.51
N TYR A 293 -5.09 14.75 -4.53
CA TYR A 293 -5.24 14.03 -5.78
C TYR A 293 -4.54 12.68 -5.67
N PHE A 294 -5.14 11.64 -6.24
CA PHE A 294 -4.63 10.28 -6.19
C PHE A 294 -4.23 9.74 -7.56
N ASN A 295 -3.15 8.97 -7.60
CA ASN A 295 -2.74 8.13 -8.72
C ASN A 295 -2.61 6.69 -8.25
N ASP A 296 -3.35 5.80 -8.91
CA ASP A 296 -3.27 4.35 -8.71
C ASP A 296 -1.94 3.79 -9.25
N SER A 297 -1.77 2.47 -9.16
CA SER A 297 -0.62 1.74 -9.70
C SER A 297 -0.28 2.14 -11.15
N TYR A 298 1.01 2.03 -11.52
CA TYR A 298 1.50 2.50 -12.82
C TYR A 298 0.86 1.76 -14.00
N GLU A 299 0.61 0.44 -13.90
CA GLU A 299 -0.13 -0.43 -14.82
C GLU A 299 0.01 -0.18 -16.34
N VAL A 300 1.17 0.32 -16.77
CA VAL A 300 1.55 0.31 -18.20
C VAL A 300 2.26 -1.02 -18.56
N ASP A 301 2.69 -1.78 -17.56
CA ASP A 301 3.54 -2.98 -17.68
C ASP A 301 2.79 -4.30 -17.90
N ASP A 302 1.47 -4.29 -17.71
CA ASP A 302 0.56 -5.41 -17.99
C ASP A 302 0.09 -5.47 -19.47
N ALA A 303 0.57 -4.52 -20.27
CA ALA A 303 0.37 -4.42 -21.71
C ALA A 303 1.25 -5.40 -22.50
N ARG A 304 0.90 -5.68 -23.77
CA ARG A 304 1.84 -6.33 -24.69
C ARG A 304 2.93 -5.30 -25.06
N GLY A 305 4.18 -5.59 -24.73
CA GLY A 305 5.32 -4.71 -25.02
C GLY A 305 5.61 -3.73 -23.86
N GLU A 306 6.50 -2.76 -24.09
CA GLU A 306 6.96 -1.86 -23.04
C GLU A 306 6.80 -0.41 -23.46
N SER A 307 6.27 0.44 -22.56
CA SER A 307 6.36 1.90 -22.69
C SER A 307 7.76 2.33 -22.28
N ASN A 308 8.74 2.13 -23.16
CA ASN A 308 10.16 2.26 -22.87
C ASN A 308 10.82 3.44 -23.59
N TRP A 309 10.08 4.37 -24.16
CA TRP A 309 10.68 5.48 -24.93
C TRP A 309 9.93 6.79 -24.76
N THR A 310 10.62 7.90 -25.01
CA THR A 310 10.03 9.22 -25.23
C THR A 310 10.86 9.98 -26.28
N PRO A 311 10.28 10.87 -27.10
CA PRO A 311 11.01 11.53 -28.18
C PRO A 311 12.27 12.29 -27.73
N ALA A 312 12.26 12.84 -26.51
CA ALA A 312 13.39 13.60 -25.94
C ALA A 312 14.43 12.72 -25.22
N PHE A 313 14.34 11.39 -25.33
CA PHE A 313 15.11 10.48 -24.49
C PHE A 313 16.63 10.65 -24.65
N PHE A 314 17.13 10.86 -25.87
CA PHE A 314 18.57 11.02 -26.08
C PHE A 314 19.12 12.30 -25.44
N GLU A 315 18.38 13.40 -25.55
CA GLU A 315 18.75 14.68 -24.97
C GLU A 315 18.74 14.60 -23.43
N GLU A 316 17.71 13.97 -22.86
CA GLU A 316 17.62 13.77 -21.41
C GLU A 316 18.67 12.79 -20.89
N PHE A 317 18.92 11.69 -21.61
CA PHE A 317 19.99 10.75 -21.27
C PHE A 317 21.33 11.47 -21.20
N GLN A 318 21.69 12.23 -22.24
CA GLN A 318 22.95 12.95 -22.27
C GLN A 318 23.05 13.98 -21.14
N LYS A 319 21.94 14.66 -20.84
CA LYS A 319 21.86 15.61 -19.72
C LYS A 319 22.06 14.95 -18.36
N TYR A 320 21.47 13.78 -18.10
CA TYR A 320 21.55 13.11 -16.80
C TYR A 320 22.80 12.26 -16.64
N ARG A 321 23.28 11.61 -17.70
CA ARG A 321 24.38 10.63 -17.66
C ARG A 321 25.72 11.19 -18.13
N GLY A 322 25.72 12.30 -18.86
CA GLY A 322 26.93 13.01 -19.28
C GLY A 322 27.61 12.47 -20.54
N TYR A 323 27.01 11.51 -21.25
CA TYR A 323 27.50 11.01 -22.54
C TYR A 323 26.37 10.73 -23.53
N ASP A 324 26.71 10.62 -24.82
CA ASP A 324 25.74 10.41 -25.88
C ASP A 324 25.44 8.92 -26.08
N LEU A 325 24.25 8.47 -25.66
CA LEU A 325 23.79 7.08 -25.81
C LEU A 325 23.80 6.60 -27.27
N ARG A 326 23.70 7.50 -28.26
CA ARG A 326 23.75 7.15 -29.69
C ARG A 326 25.06 6.44 -30.03
N GLN A 327 26.14 6.72 -29.30
CA GLN A 327 27.47 6.10 -29.49
C GLN A 327 27.60 4.73 -28.80
N HIS A 328 26.57 4.31 -28.05
CA HIS A 328 26.57 3.12 -27.21
C HIS A 328 25.38 2.20 -27.48
N LEU A 329 24.73 2.32 -28.65
CA LEU A 329 23.59 1.47 -29.00
C LEU A 329 23.92 -0.04 -29.01
N PRO A 330 25.09 -0.51 -29.48
CA PRO A 330 25.44 -1.93 -29.35
C PRO A 330 25.41 -2.41 -27.90
N ALA A 331 25.85 -1.57 -26.95
CA ALA A 331 25.84 -1.93 -25.54
C ALA A 331 24.43 -1.99 -24.96
N LEU A 332 23.59 -0.97 -25.25
CA LEU A 332 22.19 -0.96 -24.85
C LEU A 332 21.42 -2.20 -25.37
N LEU A 333 21.74 -2.63 -26.60
CA LEU A 333 21.11 -3.77 -27.26
C LEU A 333 21.72 -5.13 -26.89
N GLY A 334 22.71 -5.17 -25.97
CA GLY A 334 23.32 -6.42 -25.50
C GLY A 334 24.32 -7.08 -26.44
N ILE A 335 24.89 -6.32 -27.38
CA ILE A 335 25.78 -6.82 -28.44
C ILE A 335 27.26 -6.59 -28.09
N ASP A 336 27.55 -5.60 -27.25
CA ASP A 336 28.91 -5.26 -26.80
C ASP A 336 29.36 -6.20 -25.65
N THR A 337 30.45 -5.86 -24.96
CA THR A 337 30.95 -6.66 -23.84
C THR A 337 29.95 -6.71 -22.68
N PRO A 338 29.86 -7.82 -21.92
CA PRO A 338 28.91 -7.96 -20.82
C PRO A 338 28.94 -6.81 -19.80
N ASP A 339 30.13 -6.33 -19.42
CA ASP A 339 30.30 -5.21 -18.50
C ASP A 339 29.73 -3.89 -19.07
N LYS A 340 30.09 -3.56 -20.32
CA LYS A 340 29.60 -2.34 -20.97
C LYS A 340 28.09 -2.39 -21.21
N ASN A 341 27.54 -3.55 -21.54
CA ASN A 341 26.10 -3.77 -21.69
C ASN A 341 25.38 -3.46 -20.36
N ALA A 342 25.85 -4.04 -19.26
CA ALA A 342 25.27 -3.87 -17.94
C ALA A 342 25.27 -2.39 -17.50
N ARG A 343 26.40 -1.70 -17.69
CA ARG A 343 26.57 -0.28 -17.31
C ARG A 343 25.68 0.66 -18.13
N VAL A 344 25.64 0.49 -19.45
CA VAL A 344 24.80 1.32 -20.32
C VAL A 344 23.31 1.04 -20.08
N LEU A 345 22.93 -0.21 -19.83
CA LEU A 345 21.55 -0.58 -19.50
C LEU A 345 21.11 0.02 -18.14
N TYR A 346 21.99 0.00 -17.14
CA TYR A 346 21.76 0.68 -15.87
C TYR A 346 21.51 2.17 -16.07
N ASP A 347 22.36 2.86 -16.84
CA ASP A 347 22.21 4.30 -17.11
C ASP A 347 20.94 4.63 -17.91
N TYR A 348 20.53 3.73 -18.80
CA TYR A 348 19.27 3.85 -19.52
C TYR A 348 18.08 3.78 -18.56
N ARG A 349 18.04 2.77 -17.68
CA ARG A 349 16.98 2.61 -16.67
C ARG A 349 17.01 3.71 -15.61
N GLN A 350 18.19 4.21 -15.23
CA GLN A 350 18.32 5.38 -14.35
C GLN A 350 17.80 6.67 -15.01
N THR A 351 17.98 6.81 -16.32
CA THR A 351 17.38 7.94 -17.05
C THR A 351 15.85 7.83 -17.00
N ILE A 352 15.27 6.65 -17.23
CA ILE A 352 13.82 6.42 -17.07
C ILE A 352 13.34 6.76 -15.65
N ASN A 353 14.09 6.33 -14.62
CA ASN A 353 13.84 6.67 -13.23
C ASN A 353 13.79 8.20 -13.01
N ASP A 354 14.77 8.93 -13.52
CA ASP A 354 14.82 10.39 -13.40
C ASP A 354 13.69 11.08 -14.17
N LEU A 355 13.25 10.55 -15.32
CA LEU A 355 12.12 11.09 -16.07
C LEU A 355 10.81 10.91 -15.29
N LEU A 356 10.55 9.74 -14.72
CA LEU A 356 9.36 9.51 -13.89
C LEU A 356 9.33 10.39 -12.64
N ILE A 357 10.48 10.61 -12.00
CA ILE A 357 10.57 11.50 -10.83
C ILE A 357 10.36 12.97 -11.25
N ASN A 358 11.16 13.46 -12.20
CA ASN A 358 11.26 14.90 -12.48
C ASN A 358 10.20 15.40 -13.46
N HIS A 359 9.85 14.60 -14.47
CA HIS A 359 8.88 15.01 -15.49
C HIS A 359 7.46 14.62 -15.14
N TYR A 360 7.23 13.55 -14.38
CA TYR A 360 5.88 13.16 -13.96
C TYR A 360 5.60 13.56 -12.49
N SER A 361 6.20 12.88 -11.53
CA SER A 361 5.82 12.98 -10.11
C SER A 361 5.97 14.39 -9.52
N ILE A 362 7.14 15.02 -9.70
CA ILE A 362 7.39 16.37 -9.17
C ILE A 362 6.49 17.41 -9.84
N ARG A 363 6.24 17.28 -11.15
CA ARG A 363 5.36 18.20 -11.87
C ARG A 363 3.91 18.08 -11.39
N TRP A 364 3.44 16.86 -11.22
CA TRP A 364 2.10 16.59 -10.68
C TRP A 364 1.96 17.13 -9.25
N GLN A 365 2.95 16.89 -8.39
CA GLN A 365 2.98 17.43 -7.03
C GLN A 365 2.92 18.97 -7.04
N HIS A 366 3.75 19.63 -7.85
CA HIS A 366 3.74 21.09 -7.97
C HIS A 366 2.41 21.64 -8.50
N TRP A 367 1.78 20.94 -9.46
CA TRP A 367 0.46 21.31 -9.95
C TRP A 367 -0.61 21.20 -8.87
N ALA A 368 -0.61 20.13 -8.08
CA ALA A 368 -1.52 19.97 -6.93
C ALA A 368 -1.27 21.07 -5.87
N ALA A 369 -0.01 21.34 -5.54
CA ALA A 369 0.37 22.35 -4.55
C ALA A 369 -0.07 23.77 -4.94
N LYS A 370 -0.04 24.13 -6.23
CA LYS A 370 -0.56 25.42 -6.73
C LYS A 370 -2.05 25.61 -6.43
N GLN A 371 -2.80 24.53 -6.25
CA GLN A 371 -4.21 24.52 -5.89
C GLN A 371 -4.44 24.35 -4.39
N GLY A 372 -3.38 24.33 -3.58
CA GLY A 372 -3.44 24.09 -2.14
C GLY A 372 -3.78 22.64 -1.79
N LYS A 373 -3.43 21.68 -2.67
CA LYS A 373 -3.64 20.23 -2.52
C LYS A 373 -2.30 19.52 -2.44
N GLY A 374 -2.29 18.29 -1.94
CA GLY A 374 -1.16 17.39 -2.13
C GLY A 374 -1.48 16.26 -3.09
N ILE A 375 -0.56 15.30 -3.18
CA ILE A 375 -0.74 14.05 -3.91
C ILE A 375 -0.58 12.82 -3.02
N ARG A 376 -1.38 11.80 -3.32
CA ARG A 376 -1.29 10.44 -2.79
C ARG A 376 -0.97 9.50 -3.95
N ASN A 377 -0.03 8.58 -3.81
CA ASN A 377 0.45 7.81 -4.97
C ASN A 377 0.74 6.35 -4.61
N GLN A 378 0.20 5.41 -5.38
CA GLN A 378 0.64 4.02 -5.44
C GLN A 378 1.71 3.89 -6.53
N ALA A 379 2.99 3.88 -6.16
CA ALA A 379 4.10 3.88 -7.14
C ALA A 379 4.40 2.49 -7.74
N HIS A 380 3.63 1.46 -7.38
CA HIS A 380 3.82 0.08 -7.81
C HIS A 380 3.77 -0.09 -9.32
N GLY A 381 4.47 -1.10 -9.82
CA GLY A 381 4.59 -1.36 -11.26
C GLY A 381 5.41 -0.30 -12.00
N SER A 382 5.91 0.75 -11.34
CA SER A 382 6.75 1.75 -12.00
C SER A 382 8.12 1.16 -12.37
N PRO A 383 8.67 1.48 -13.55
CA PRO A 383 10.03 1.10 -13.93
C PRO A 383 11.10 2.02 -13.34
N ALA A 384 10.95 2.35 -12.05
CA ALA A 384 11.74 3.33 -11.32
C ALA A 384 11.93 2.91 -9.86
N ASN A 385 12.82 3.57 -9.14
CA ASN A 385 12.95 3.41 -7.70
C ASN A 385 11.68 3.94 -7.02
N ILE A 386 10.80 3.04 -6.61
CA ILE A 386 9.52 3.41 -6.00
C ILE A 386 9.68 4.18 -4.69
N LEU A 387 10.79 4.00 -3.97
CA LEU A 387 11.01 4.76 -2.73
C LEU A 387 11.21 6.25 -3.04
N ASP A 388 11.85 6.57 -4.15
CA ASP A 388 12.02 7.95 -4.61
C ASP A 388 10.71 8.54 -5.13
N LEU A 389 9.87 7.75 -5.80
CA LEU A 389 8.53 8.17 -6.20
C LEU A 389 7.63 8.44 -4.99
N TYR A 390 7.67 7.58 -3.98
CA TYR A 390 6.99 7.79 -2.70
C TYR A 390 7.51 9.04 -1.96
N ALA A 391 8.81 9.36 -2.09
CA ALA A 391 9.39 10.52 -1.44
C ALA A 391 8.86 11.85 -2.02
N VAL A 392 8.45 11.86 -3.30
CA VAL A 392 7.81 13.02 -3.93
C VAL A 392 6.38 13.23 -3.42
N SER A 393 5.64 12.16 -3.12
CA SER A 393 4.24 12.24 -2.71
C SER A 393 4.05 12.81 -1.30
N ASP A 394 2.95 13.53 -1.05
CA ASP A 394 2.61 13.99 0.30
C ASP A 394 2.19 12.83 1.20
N VAL A 395 1.49 11.84 0.63
CA VAL A 395 1.13 10.57 1.27
C VAL A 395 1.54 9.40 0.36
N PRO A 396 2.58 8.63 0.69
CA PRO A 396 2.90 7.42 -0.06
C PRO A 396 1.87 6.33 0.26
N GLU A 397 1.41 5.60 -0.75
CA GLU A 397 0.43 4.53 -0.60
C GLU A 397 0.98 3.18 -1.06
N ILE A 398 0.76 2.13 -0.26
CA ILE A 398 1.19 0.76 -0.56
C ILE A 398 0.01 -0.19 -0.72
N GLU A 399 0.25 -1.34 -1.32
CA GLU A 399 -0.63 -2.51 -1.34
C GLU A 399 0.25 -3.72 -1.02
N GLY A 400 -0.32 -4.79 -0.45
CA GLY A 400 0.40 -6.05 -0.36
C GLY A 400 -0.21 -7.06 0.58
N ARG A 401 0.45 -8.22 0.65
CA ARG A 401 0.15 -9.33 1.57
C ARG A 401 1.39 -9.88 2.27
N ASP A 402 2.50 -9.16 2.14
CA ASP A 402 3.82 -9.56 2.61
C ASP A 402 4.38 -8.40 3.45
N LEU A 403 4.71 -8.68 4.71
CA LEU A 403 5.10 -7.66 5.68
C LEU A 403 6.30 -6.84 5.20
N VAL A 404 7.33 -7.49 4.67
CA VAL A 404 8.55 -6.79 4.26
C VAL A 404 8.33 -5.92 3.02
N SER A 405 7.45 -6.30 2.09
CA SER A 405 7.09 -5.46 0.95
C SER A 405 6.23 -4.26 1.36
N ILE A 406 5.29 -4.45 2.30
CA ILE A 406 4.42 -3.38 2.83
C ILE A 406 5.25 -2.24 3.42
N LYS A 407 6.42 -2.54 4.00
CA LYS A 407 7.29 -1.53 4.62
C LYS A 407 7.84 -0.48 3.65
N ALA A 408 7.74 -0.65 2.32
CA ALA A 408 8.29 0.32 1.37
C ALA A 408 7.72 1.75 1.53
N ALA A 409 6.40 1.94 1.54
CA ALA A 409 5.81 3.26 1.71
C ALA A 409 5.97 3.83 3.14
N PRO A 410 5.71 3.07 4.22
CA PRO A 410 6.00 3.51 5.58
C PRO A 410 7.46 3.90 5.81
N SER A 411 8.41 3.15 5.24
CA SER A 411 9.84 3.50 5.34
C SER A 411 10.11 4.89 4.81
N VAL A 412 9.56 5.23 3.65
CA VAL A 412 9.71 6.56 3.05
C VAL A 412 8.99 7.64 3.86
N ALA A 413 7.81 7.33 4.40
CA ALA A 413 7.14 8.26 5.30
C ALA A 413 8.00 8.55 6.54
N HIS A 414 8.66 7.53 7.09
CA HIS A 414 9.53 7.65 8.25
C HIS A 414 10.82 8.43 7.95
N THR A 415 11.52 8.10 6.87
CA THR A 415 12.80 8.73 6.49
C THR A 415 12.61 10.17 6.04
N GLU A 416 11.51 10.49 5.33
CA GLU A 416 11.24 11.84 4.83
C GLU A 416 10.39 12.69 5.80
N GLY A 417 9.98 12.14 6.95
CA GLY A 417 9.24 12.89 7.97
C GLY A 417 7.78 13.18 7.60
N LYS A 418 7.18 12.33 6.76
CA LYS A 418 5.77 12.42 6.38
C LYS A 418 4.89 11.87 7.50
N LYS A 419 3.76 12.55 7.75
CA LYS A 419 2.82 12.18 8.83
C LYS A 419 2.08 10.88 8.53
N LEU A 420 1.69 10.70 7.27
CA LEU A 420 0.82 9.61 6.84
C LEU A 420 1.55 8.68 5.87
N SER A 421 1.28 7.38 6.00
CA SER A 421 1.51 6.36 4.99
C SER A 421 0.22 5.58 4.85
N SER A 422 -0.34 5.55 3.64
CA SER A 422 -1.64 4.92 3.39
C SER A 422 -1.51 3.55 2.73
N SER A 423 -2.62 2.83 2.66
CA SER A 423 -2.67 1.56 1.93
C SER A 423 -3.99 1.29 1.26
N GLU A 424 -3.91 0.72 0.06
CA GLU A 424 -5.00 -0.05 -0.51
C GLU A 424 -5.10 -1.40 0.20
N SER A 425 -6.25 -1.66 0.84
CA SER A 425 -6.38 -2.72 1.84
C SER A 425 -7.52 -3.69 1.54
N ALA A 426 -7.25 -4.97 1.81
CA ALA A 426 -8.16 -6.10 1.64
C ALA A 426 -8.58 -6.44 0.19
N THR A 427 -7.86 -5.93 -0.82
CA THR A 427 -8.03 -6.30 -2.23
C THR A 427 -7.81 -7.79 -2.43
N TRP A 428 -8.77 -8.45 -3.09
CA TRP A 428 -8.77 -9.88 -3.40
C TRP A 428 -8.52 -10.79 -2.19
N LEU A 429 -8.90 -10.38 -0.97
CA LEU A 429 -8.55 -11.08 0.27
C LEU A 429 -8.96 -12.57 0.23
N ASN A 430 -10.23 -12.82 -0.07
CA ASN A 430 -10.76 -14.14 -0.42
C ASN A 430 -11.44 -14.09 -1.80
N GLU A 431 -12.12 -15.17 -2.16
CA GLU A 431 -13.07 -15.11 -3.27
C GLU A 431 -14.22 -14.15 -2.94
N HIS A 432 -14.91 -13.63 -3.96
CA HIS A 432 -16.08 -12.77 -3.77
C HIS A 432 -17.04 -13.30 -2.71
N PHE A 433 -17.53 -12.42 -1.84
CA PHE A 433 -18.54 -12.74 -0.82
C PHE A 433 -18.12 -13.78 0.24
N GLN A 434 -16.86 -14.24 0.26
CA GLN A 434 -16.39 -15.25 1.22
C GLN A 434 -15.65 -14.67 2.43
N SER A 435 -15.10 -13.44 2.34
CA SER A 435 -14.45 -12.77 3.47
C SER A 435 -15.44 -12.36 4.56
N ASN A 436 -15.05 -12.55 5.82
CA ASN A 436 -15.70 -11.96 6.99
C ASN A 436 -14.85 -10.83 7.61
N LEU A 437 -15.38 -10.14 8.62
CA LEU A 437 -14.70 -9.00 9.26
C LEU A 437 -13.44 -9.42 10.03
N GLY A 438 -13.38 -10.66 10.55
CA GLY A 438 -12.18 -11.22 11.17
C GLY A 438 -11.03 -11.41 10.18
N ASP A 439 -11.32 -11.92 8.97
CA ASP A 439 -10.34 -12.00 7.88
C ASP A 439 -9.77 -10.61 7.54
N VAL A 440 -10.66 -9.61 7.44
CA VAL A 440 -10.27 -8.24 7.14
C VAL A 440 -9.40 -7.68 8.27
N LYS A 441 -9.76 -7.87 9.55
CA LYS A 441 -8.93 -7.43 10.68
C LYS A 441 -7.49 -7.98 10.57
N LYS A 442 -7.33 -9.28 10.32
CA LYS A 442 -6.00 -9.92 10.16
C LYS A 442 -5.20 -9.29 9.02
N ALA A 443 -5.85 -8.98 7.90
CA ALA A 443 -5.20 -8.29 6.79
C ALA A 443 -4.75 -6.87 7.18
N LEU A 444 -5.54 -6.13 7.96
CA LEU A 444 -5.19 -4.79 8.43
C LEU A 444 -4.06 -4.81 9.45
N ASP A 445 -4.00 -5.82 10.32
CA ASP A 445 -2.93 -5.97 11.31
C ASP A 445 -1.56 -6.07 10.65
N LEU A 446 -1.48 -6.76 9.50
CA LEU A 446 -0.27 -6.80 8.67
C LEU A 446 0.17 -5.40 8.20
N PHE A 447 -0.76 -4.56 7.76
CA PHE A 447 -0.46 -3.19 7.36
C PHE A 447 0.03 -2.33 8.54
N PHE A 448 -0.61 -2.47 9.71
CA PHE A 448 -0.18 -1.75 10.92
C PHE A 448 1.22 -2.18 11.38
N LEU A 449 1.53 -3.49 11.36
CA LEU A 449 2.89 -3.99 11.64
C LEU A 449 3.92 -3.47 10.64
N GLY A 450 3.52 -3.30 9.38
CA GLY A 450 4.36 -2.69 8.34
C GLY A 450 4.60 -1.18 8.53
N GLY A 451 3.80 -0.52 9.36
CA GLY A 451 3.90 0.91 9.66
C GLY A 451 2.93 1.80 8.90
N VAL A 452 1.98 1.21 8.16
CA VAL A 452 0.85 1.98 7.61
C VAL A 452 0.02 2.54 8.76
N ASN A 453 -0.41 3.78 8.62
CA ASN A 453 -1.22 4.45 9.64
C ASN A 453 -2.47 5.14 9.05
N HIS A 454 -2.78 4.93 7.76
CA HIS A 454 -3.96 5.49 7.10
C HIS A 454 -4.57 4.51 6.06
N ILE A 455 -5.42 3.59 6.52
CA ILE A 455 -6.07 2.54 5.76
C ILE A 455 -7.09 3.12 4.77
N PHE A 456 -7.01 2.67 3.52
CA PHE A 456 -8.07 2.76 2.52
C PHE A 456 -8.55 1.37 2.13
N TYR A 457 -9.82 1.07 2.39
CA TYR A 457 -10.44 -0.17 1.90
C TYR A 457 -10.61 -0.13 0.38
N HIS A 458 -10.31 -1.24 -0.28
CA HIS A 458 -10.63 -1.51 -1.67
C HIS A 458 -11.81 -2.50 -1.77
N GLY A 459 -13.04 -2.04 -1.83
CA GLY A 459 -13.51 -0.67 -1.67
C GLY A 459 -15.01 -0.65 -1.44
N THR A 460 -15.60 0.53 -1.46
CA THR A 460 -17.05 0.73 -1.30
C THR A 460 -17.60 1.21 -2.64
N CYS A 461 -18.52 0.47 -3.24
CA CYS A 461 -19.14 0.92 -4.50
C CYS A 461 -20.26 1.90 -4.21
N PHE A 462 -20.41 2.93 -5.04
CA PHE A 462 -21.65 3.67 -5.07
C PHE A 462 -22.76 2.74 -5.57
N SER A 463 -23.91 2.74 -4.89
CA SER A 463 -25.09 2.06 -5.41
C SER A 463 -26.34 2.91 -5.12
N PRO A 464 -27.16 3.20 -6.15
CA PRO A 464 -28.36 4.01 -5.96
C PRO A 464 -29.41 3.23 -5.17
N GLN A 465 -30.28 3.93 -4.44
CA GLN A 465 -31.25 3.25 -3.55
C GLN A 465 -32.28 2.41 -4.31
N ASP A 466 -32.51 2.68 -5.60
CA ASP A 466 -33.40 1.91 -6.48
C ASP A 466 -32.73 0.69 -7.14
N ALA A 467 -31.43 0.45 -6.92
CA ALA A 467 -30.76 -0.73 -7.45
C ALA A 467 -31.28 -2.02 -6.77
N PRO A 468 -31.62 -3.07 -7.53
CA PRO A 468 -31.96 -4.36 -6.95
C PRO A 468 -30.76 -4.96 -6.22
N TRP A 469 -31.01 -5.76 -5.17
CA TRP A 469 -29.95 -6.51 -4.49
C TRP A 469 -29.19 -7.37 -5.52
N PRO A 470 -27.84 -7.41 -5.51
CA PRO A 470 -26.93 -6.97 -4.45
C PRO A 470 -26.57 -5.47 -4.43
N GLY A 471 -27.10 -4.67 -5.34
CA GLY A 471 -26.62 -3.32 -5.64
C GLY A 471 -25.49 -3.36 -6.66
N TRP A 472 -24.85 -2.21 -6.86
CA TRP A 472 -23.68 -2.10 -7.72
C TRP A 472 -22.44 -2.53 -6.93
N LEU A 473 -21.57 -3.28 -7.58
CA LEU A 473 -20.41 -3.94 -6.99
C LEU A 473 -19.20 -3.72 -7.88
N PHE A 474 -18.03 -3.90 -7.30
CA PHE A 474 -16.77 -3.81 -8.01
C PHE A 474 -16.35 -5.17 -8.55
N TYR A 475 -15.62 -5.20 -9.66
CA TYR A 475 -15.18 -6.46 -10.26
C TYR A 475 -14.26 -7.30 -9.35
N ALA A 476 -13.67 -6.70 -8.30
CA ALA A 476 -12.76 -7.34 -7.36
C ALA A 476 -13.32 -7.35 -5.93
N ALA A 477 -13.05 -8.44 -5.20
CA ALA A 477 -13.32 -8.52 -3.76
C ALA A 477 -12.36 -7.58 -2.97
N VAL A 478 -12.68 -7.10 -1.77
CA VAL A 478 -13.84 -7.40 -0.91
C VAL A 478 -14.95 -6.38 -1.08
N HIS A 479 -16.20 -6.83 -0.94
CA HIS A 479 -17.39 -5.98 -1.11
C HIS A 479 -17.79 -5.30 0.20
N PHE A 480 -17.15 -4.18 0.53
CA PHE A 480 -17.56 -3.31 1.65
C PHE A 480 -18.78 -2.49 1.22
N HIS A 481 -19.93 -3.13 1.14
CA HIS A 481 -21.13 -2.54 0.56
C HIS A 481 -22.29 -2.52 1.58
N PRO A 482 -23.15 -1.48 1.61
CA PRO A 482 -24.29 -1.43 2.54
C PRO A 482 -25.29 -2.59 2.45
N ASN A 483 -25.36 -3.29 1.31
CA ASN A 483 -26.18 -4.49 1.14
C ASN A 483 -25.48 -5.78 1.58
N ASN A 484 -24.19 -5.73 1.94
CA ASN A 484 -23.48 -6.85 2.53
C ASN A 484 -23.95 -6.99 3.99
N PRO A 485 -24.39 -8.18 4.45
CA PRO A 485 -25.01 -8.31 5.76
C PRO A 485 -24.11 -7.87 6.93
N PHE A 486 -22.78 -7.97 6.81
CA PHE A 486 -21.87 -7.52 7.86
C PHE A 486 -21.80 -5.98 8.01
N TRP A 487 -22.47 -5.19 7.17
CA TRP A 487 -22.35 -3.73 7.15
C TRP A 487 -22.71 -3.07 8.48
N GLU A 488 -23.76 -3.56 9.17
CA GLU A 488 -24.16 -3.01 10.48
C GLU A 488 -23.07 -3.16 11.55
N ASP A 489 -22.26 -4.22 11.44
CA ASP A 489 -21.17 -4.54 12.36
C ASP A 489 -19.81 -3.99 11.89
N PHE A 490 -19.69 -3.57 10.63
CA PHE A 490 -18.45 -3.02 10.05
C PHE A 490 -17.91 -1.83 10.84
N LYS A 491 -18.80 -1.03 11.44
CA LYS A 491 -18.41 0.10 12.31
C LYS A 491 -17.50 -0.28 13.47
N TYR A 492 -17.61 -1.50 14.01
CA TYR A 492 -16.78 -1.95 15.13
C TYR A 492 -15.37 -2.28 14.68
N LEU A 493 -15.21 -2.86 13.49
CA LEU A 493 -13.90 -2.99 12.85
C LEU A 493 -13.30 -1.61 12.55
N ASN A 494 -14.12 -0.66 12.08
CA ASN A 494 -13.63 0.69 11.83
C ASN A 494 -13.25 1.43 13.11
N GLN A 495 -13.92 1.18 14.23
CA GLN A 495 -13.51 1.69 15.55
C GLN A 495 -12.18 1.08 16.01
N TYR A 496 -11.96 -0.22 15.76
CA TYR A 496 -10.67 -0.86 15.96
C TYR A 496 -9.56 -0.15 15.20
N VAL A 497 -9.74 0.03 13.88
CA VAL A 497 -8.78 0.76 13.03
C VAL A 497 -8.59 2.18 13.54
N THR A 498 -9.67 2.85 13.93
CA THR A 498 -9.61 4.22 14.46
C THR A 498 -8.68 4.34 15.66
N ARG A 499 -8.83 3.41 16.61
CA ARG A 499 -8.00 3.36 17.81
C ARG A 499 -6.55 3.06 17.48
N VAL A 500 -6.27 2.08 16.61
CA VAL A 500 -4.89 1.75 16.22
C VAL A 500 -4.21 2.94 15.53
N GLN A 501 -4.85 3.51 14.50
CA GLN A 501 -4.31 4.65 13.76
C GLN A 501 -4.13 5.88 14.65
N SER A 502 -4.97 6.09 15.66
CA SER A 502 -4.79 7.22 16.59
C SER A 502 -3.43 7.18 17.30
N PHE A 503 -2.94 6.00 17.70
CA PHE A 503 -1.59 5.85 18.26
C PHE A 503 -0.51 5.90 17.18
N LEU A 504 -0.76 5.27 16.03
CA LEU A 504 0.22 5.23 14.94
C LEU A 504 0.42 6.58 14.23
N GLN A 505 -0.52 7.52 14.36
CA GLN A 505 -0.40 8.89 13.85
C GLN A 505 0.08 9.89 14.91
N ASP A 506 -0.11 9.62 16.21
CA ASP A 506 0.34 10.50 17.30
C ASP A 506 1.86 10.41 17.52
N GLY A 507 2.42 9.19 17.54
CA GLY A 507 3.85 9.00 17.78
C GLY A 507 4.72 9.23 16.53
N THR A 508 6.03 9.28 16.71
CA THR A 508 7.02 9.26 15.61
C THR A 508 7.67 7.88 15.47
N PRO A 509 8.25 7.52 14.32
CA PRO A 509 8.89 6.21 14.12
C PRO A 509 10.03 5.94 15.12
N ASP A 510 10.25 4.66 15.45
CA ASP A 510 11.28 4.20 16.39
C ASP A 510 12.02 2.96 15.86
N ASN A 511 12.53 3.06 14.63
CA ASN A 511 13.31 2.02 13.96
C ASN A 511 14.81 2.26 14.18
N ASP A 512 15.59 1.17 14.31
CA ASP A 512 17.03 1.26 14.59
C ASP A 512 17.91 1.13 13.34
N VAL A 513 17.42 0.48 12.28
CA VAL A 513 18.22 0.09 11.10
C VAL A 513 17.68 0.73 9.83
N LEU A 514 18.57 1.31 9.03
CA LEU A 514 18.32 1.64 7.63
C LEU A 514 18.79 0.47 6.76
N LEU A 515 17.88 -0.26 6.13
CA LEU A 515 18.21 -1.26 5.12
C LEU A 515 18.33 -0.58 3.76
N TYR A 516 19.54 -0.55 3.21
CA TYR A 516 19.78 0.05 1.91
C TYR A 516 19.10 -0.76 0.80
N TYR A 517 18.19 -0.10 0.07
CA TYR A 517 17.42 -0.66 -1.03
C TYR A 517 18.26 -0.66 -2.31
N ASN A 518 19.18 -1.63 -2.41
CA ASN A 518 20.02 -1.74 -3.59
C ASN A 518 19.23 -2.26 -4.79
N ILE A 519 19.04 -1.40 -5.80
CA ILE A 519 18.44 -1.78 -7.08
C ILE A 519 19.45 -1.81 -8.22
N ALA A 520 20.71 -1.44 -7.98
CA ALA A 520 21.70 -1.25 -9.04
C ALA A 520 22.01 -2.55 -9.79
N ASP A 521 22.12 -3.66 -9.07
CA ASP A 521 22.32 -4.98 -9.67
C ASP A 521 21.16 -5.34 -10.59
N VAL A 522 19.94 -5.28 -10.06
CA VAL A 522 18.72 -5.61 -10.78
C VAL A 522 18.58 -4.71 -12.02
N MET A 523 18.80 -3.41 -11.89
CA MET A 523 18.83 -2.48 -13.03
C MET A 523 19.97 -2.71 -14.03
N SER A 524 21.04 -3.41 -13.67
CA SER A 524 22.13 -3.77 -14.57
C SER A 524 21.90 -5.09 -15.29
N GLU A 525 20.93 -5.90 -14.84
CA GLU A 525 20.66 -7.22 -15.40
C GLU A 525 19.98 -7.15 -16.77
N GLN A 526 20.61 -7.82 -17.74
CA GLN A 526 20.03 -8.03 -19.05
C GLN A 526 18.96 -9.12 -18.99
N GLY A 527 17.79 -8.83 -19.54
CA GLY A 527 16.67 -9.77 -19.60
C GLY A 527 15.90 -9.66 -20.92
N ASN A 528 14.78 -10.37 -21.00
CA ASN A 528 13.88 -10.33 -22.16
C ASN A 528 13.10 -9.01 -22.29
N ARG A 529 13.19 -8.14 -21.28
CA ARG A 529 12.51 -6.85 -21.17
C ARG A 529 13.55 -5.74 -20.93
N SER A 530 13.33 -4.59 -21.54
CA SER A 530 14.18 -3.41 -21.42
C SER A 530 13.99 -2.73 -20.07
N LEU A 531 12.78 -2.76 -19.53
CA LEU A 531 12.38 -2.20 -18.25
C LEU A 531 12.06 -3.32 -17.26
N GLN A 532 12.44 -3.09 -16.02
CA GLN A 532 12.01 -3.87 -14.87
C GLN A 532 11.09 -2.99 -14.03
N HIS A 533 10.08 -3.61 -13.43
CA HIS A 533 9.02 -2.93 -12.69
C HIS A 533 9.09 -3.29 -11.21
N PHE A 534 8.79 -2.38 -10.30
CA PHE A 534 9.03 -2.59 -8.87
C PHE A 534 7.75 -2.33 -8.05
N SER A 535 7.49 -3.19 -7.05
CA SER A 535 6.36 -3.05 -6.10
C SER A 535 6.78 -3.42 -4.67
N GLY A 536 7.95 -2.95 -4.24
CA GLY A 536 8.53 -3.20 -2.92
C GLY A 536 9.68 -4.21 -3.00
N LEU A 537 9.69 -5.18 -2.08
CA LEU A 537 10.56 -6.35 -2.13
C LEU A 537 9.79 -7.54 -2.72
N ASP A 538 9.18 -7.31 -3.88
CA ASP A 538 8.21 -8.18 -4.53
C ASP A 538 8.86 -9.29 -5.37
N ARG A 539 8.11 -9.82 -6.36
CA ARG A 539 8.52 -10.86 -7.32
C ARG A 539 9.88 -10.61 -7.97
N ASN A 540 10.21 -9.37 -8.31
CA ASN A 540 11.48 -9.04 -8.98
C ASN A 540 12.67 -8.93 -8.01
N MET A 541 12.40 -8.98 -6.70
CA MET A 541 13.38 -8.92 -5.63
C MET A 541 13.35 -10.16 -4.74
N LEU A 542 12.60 -11.22 -5.12
CA LEU A 542 12.39 -12.40 -4.27
C LEU A 542 13.67 -13.11 -3.86
N GLU A 543 14.61 -13.24 -4.79
CA GLU A 543 15.89 -13.93 -4.59
C GLU A 543 17.03 -12.97 -4.22
N SER A 544 16.73 -11.68 -4.01
CA SER A 544 17.73 -10.67 -3.69
C SER A 544 18.23 -10.78 -2.24
N SER A 545 19.51 -10.48 -2.03
CA SER A 545 20.13 -10.38 -0.70
C SER A 545 19.43 -9.33 0.19
N VAL A 546 18.86 -8.29 -0.41
CA VAL A 546 18.11 -7.25 0.33
C VAL A 546 16.80 -7.80 0.90
N ARG A 547 16.08 -8.64 0.15
CA ARG A 547 14.87 -9.31 0.69
C ARG A 547 15.23 -10.30 1.79
N GLU A 548 16.27 -11.10 1.60
CA GLU A 548 16.77 -12.00 2.66
C GLU A 548 17.08 -11.24 3.95
N SER A 549 17.74 -10.08 3.83
CA SER A 549 18.06 -9.23 4.97
C SER A 549 16.79 -8.67 5.63
N ALA A 550 15.83 -8.19 4.84
CA ALA A 550 14.54 -7.69 5.34
C ALA A 550 13.74 -8.76 6.09
N VAL A 551 13.67 -9.99 5.57
CA VAL A 551 13.02 -11.12 6.22
C VAL A 551 13.73 -11.46 7.53
N THR A 552 15.07 -11.59 7.49
CA THR A 552 15.87 -11.92 8.67
C THR A 552 15.75 -10.86 9.77
N LEU A 553 15.76 -9.57 9.41
CA LEU A 553 15.54 -8.48 10.36
C LEU A 553 14.15 -8.57 11.00
N THR A 554 13.13 -8.82 10.18
CA THR A 554 11.73 -8.89 10.62
C THR A 554 11.46 -10.08 11.53
N GLU A 555 11.88 -11.28 11.13
CA GLU A 555 11.66 -12.53 11.90
C GLU A 555 12.43 -12.54 13.22
N ASN A 556 13.59 -11.88 13.27
CA ASN A 556 14.38 -11.77 14.49
C ASN A 556 13.98 -10.58 15.38
N GLY A 557 12.95 -9.80 15.02
CA GLY A 557 12.42 -8.72 15.86
C GLY A 557 13.25 -7.43 15.86
N TYR A 558 14.02 -7.16 14.80
CA TYR A 558 14.69 -5.87 14.62
C TYR A 558 13.73 -4.85 13.98
N ALA A 559 13.80 -3.61 14.45
CA ALA A 559 13.02 -2.50 13.89
C ALA A 559 13.83 -1.77 12.80
N TRP A 560 13.27 -1.66 11.60
CA TRP A 560 14.01 -1.19 10.42
C TRP A 560 13.13 -0.44 9.42
N ASP A 561 13.74 0.40 8.59
CA ASP A 561 13.15 1.04 7.41
C ASP A 561 14.06 0.85 6.18
N MET A 562 13.47 0.85 4.99
CA MET A 562 14.20 0.89 3.71
C MET A 562 14.70 2.30 3.38
N ILE A 563 15.84 2.41 2.69
CA ILE A 563 16.35 3.69 2.19
C ILE A 563 16.94 3.56 0.79
N SER A 564 16.57 4.47 -0.12
CA SER A 564 17.15 4.57 -1.47
C SER A 564 18.46 5.36 -1.49
N ASP A 565 19.16 5.34 -2.61
CA ASP A 565 20.32 6.20 -2.88
C ASP A 565 20.03 7.68 -2.56
N LYS A 566 18.99 8.25 -3.18
CA LYS A 566 18.68 9.70 -3.05
C LYS A 566 18.32 10.08 -1.61
N GLN A 567 17.70 9.17 -0.86
CA GLN A 567 17.37 9.40 0.55
C GLN A 567 18.60 9.27 1.45
N LEU A 568 19.46 8.27 1.21
CA LEU A 568 20.70 8.06 1.96
C LEU A 568 21.63 9.28 1.87
N LEU A 569 21.71 9.90 0.69
CA LEU A 569 22.51 11.12 0.49
C LEU A 569 22.06 12.30 1.36
N LYS A 570 20.81 12.33 1.84
CA LYS A 570 20.30 13.38 2.75
C LYS A 570 20.64 13.14 4.22
N THR A 571 21.19 11.98 4.57
CA THR A 571 21.48 11.62 5.98
C THR A 571 22.68 12.37 6.53
N ASN A 572 22.75 12.56 7.85
CA ASN A 572 23.92 13.12 8.55
C ASN A 572 24.09 12.44 9.92
N ILE A 573 25.23 12.67 10.59
CA ILE A 573 25.42 12.21 11.97
C ILE A 573 25.02 13.30 12.97
N GLU A 574 24.10 12.97 13.87
CA GLU A 574 23.81 13.79 15.06
C GLU A 574 23.76 12.92 16.31
N LYS A 575 24.50 13.32 17.36
CA LYS A 575 24.56 12.59 18.64
C LYS A 575 24.80 11.09 18.47
N GLU A 576 25.76 10.74 17.61
CA GLU A 576 26.18 9.35 17.32
C GLU A 576 25.09 8.51 16.58
N MET A 577 24.04 9.15 16.08
CA MET A 577 22.97 8.52 15.30
C MET A 577 22.99 9.02 13.85
N ILE A 578 22.58 8.16 12.92
CA ILE A 578 22.33 8.51 11.52
C ILE A 578 20.94 9.13 11.44
N VAL A 579 20.87 10.43 11.16
CA VAL A 579 19.62 11.18 11.09
C VAL A 579 19.20 11.39 9.64
N THR A 580 17.96 11.00 9.35
CA THR A 580 17.21 11.34 8.14
C THR A 580 16.34 12.57 8.41
N PRO A 581 15.70 13.18 7.40
CA PRO A 581 14.73 14.26 7.63
C PRO A 581 13.62 13.94 8.66
N GLY A 582 13.20 12.67 8.78
CA GLY A 582 12.08 12.29 9.65
C GLY A 582 12.40 11.46 10.89
N ALA A 583 13.51 10.72 10.90
CA ALA A 583 13.85 9.79 11.98
C ALA A 583 15.36 9.60 12.17
N ALA A 584 15.76 8.99 13.29
CA ALA A 584 17.14 8.70 13.64
C ALA A 584 17.38 7.19 13.79
N TYR A 585 18.52 6.72 13.29
CA TYR A 585 18.87 5.30 13.17
C TYR A 585 20.27 5.06 13.70
N LYS A 586 20.57 3.82 14.10
CA LYS A 586 21.87 3.43 14.65
C LYS A 586 22.87 3.02 13.58
N THR A 587 22.39 2.45 12.49
CA THR A 587 23.25 1.86 11.45
C THR A 587 22.55 1.82 10.10
N VAL A 588 23.36 1.69 9.05
CA VAL A 588 22.93 1.31 7.71
C VAL A 588 23.41 -0.11 7.44
N LEU A 589 22.46 -0.99 7.10
CA LEU A 589 22.73 -2.35 6.61
C LEU A 589 22.72 -2.37 5.08
N VAL A 590 23.85 -2.76 4.51
CA VAL A 590 24.03 -2.96 3.07
C VAL A 590 24.13 -4.45 2.80
N SER A 591 23.15 -4.99 2.07
CA SER A 591 23.18 -6.39 1.64
C SER A 591 24.18 -6.61 0.50
N ALA A 592 24.69 -7.83 0.36
CA ALA A 592 25.61 -8.19 -0.71
C ALA A 592 25.09 -7.76 -2.08
N ALA A 593 26.00 -7.17 -2.84
CA ALA A 593 25.75 -6.53 -4.11
C ALA A 593 26.99 -6.60 -5.01
N GLN A 594 26.80 -6.61 -6.32
CA GLN A 594 27.90 -6.43 -7.27
C GLN A 594 28.21 -4.95 -7.47
N TYR A 595 27.18 -4.15 -7.74
CA TYR A 595 27.25 -2.74 -8.08
C TYR A 595 26.62 -1.84 -7.01
N ILE A 596 27.21 -0.65 -6.84
CA ILE A 596 26.65 0.44 -6.04
C ILE A 596 26.95 1.78 -6.72
N PRO A 597 26.07 2.81 -6.67
CA PRO A 597 26.43 4.13 -7.15
C PRO A 597 27.62 4.71 -6.37
N TYR A 598 28.50 5.44 -7.05
CA TYR A 598 29.70 6.03 -6.46
C TYR A 598 29.36 6.92 -5.25
N GLU A 599 28.40 7.83 -5.44
CA GLU A 599 27.97 8.80 -4.43
C GLU A 599 27.40 8.09 -3.20
N THR A 600 26.72 6.95 -3.39
CA THR A 600 26.18 6.14 -2.30
C THR A 600 27.30 5.48 -1.49
N MET A 601 28.30 4.88 -2.15
CA MET A 601 29.44 4.29 -1.44
C MET A 601 30.26 5.37 -0.71
N GLU A 602 30.52 6.50 -1.36
CA GLU A 602 31.18 7.65 -0.74
C GLU A 602 30.42 8.11 0.51
N LYS A 603 29.09 8.21 0.42
CA LYS A 603 28.25 8.60 1.56
C LYS A 603 28.35 7.60 2.72
N LEU A 604 28.34 6.30 2.44
CA LEU A 604 28.50 5.27 3.46
C LEU A 604 29.86 5.39 4.18
N MET A 605 30.93 5.62 3.42
CA MET A 605 32.26 5.84 3.99
C MET A 605 32.33 7.13 4.81
N ALA A 606 31.70 8.21 4.35
CA ALA A 606 31.61 9.47 5.09
C ALA A 606 30.86 9.32 6.42
N LEU A 607 29.73 8.58 6.43
CA LEU A 607 29.02 8.27 7.68
C LEU A 607 29.89 7.50 8.66
N ALA A 608 30.66 6.52 8.17
CA ALA A 608 31.61 5.78 9.00
C ALA A 608 32.74 6.70 9.54
N ASP A 609 33.33 7.54 8.68
CA ASP A 609 34.35 8.52 9.08
C ASP A 609 33.87 9.46 10.21
N GLU A 610 32.61 9.89 10.12
CA GLU A 610 31.98 10.77 11.10
C GLU A 610 31.62 10.09 12.43
N GLY A 611 31.60 8.75 12.49
CA GLY A 611 31.41 8.00 13.73
C GLY A 611 30.43 6.84 13.68
N ALA A 612 29.74 6.61 12.55
CA ALA A 612 28.78 5.51 12.44
C ALA A 612 29.46 4.14 12.36
N THR A 613 28.73 3.11 12.79
CA THR A 613 28.98 1.73 12.39
C THR A 613 28.12 1.44 11.16
N VAL A 614 28.75 1.23 10.00
CA VAL A 614 28.07 0.77 8.77
C VAL A 614 28.29 -0.73 8.62
N VAL A 615 27.23 -1.50 8.36
CA VAL A 615 27.31 -2.97 8.33
C VAL A 615 26.99 -3.52 6.95
N PHE A 616 27.80 -4.47 6.50
CA PHE A 616 27.68 -5.14 5.22
C PHE A 616 27.39 -6.63 5.46
N TYR A 617 26.32 -7.13 4.84
CA TYR A 617 25.93 -8.53 4.93
C TYR A 617 26.44 -9.30 3.71
N LYS A 618 27.14 -10.41 3.94
CA LYS A 618 27.74 -11.33 2.93
C LYS A 618 28.82 -10.75 2.02
N GLY A 619 28.89 -9.44 1.83
CA GLY A 619 29.91 -8.84 0.99
C GLY A 619 29.80 -7.32 0.90
N ILE A 620 30.89 -6.70 0.47
CA ILE A 620 30.95 -5.28 0.10
C ILE A 620 30.75 -5.20 -1.41
N PRO A 621 30.05 -4.18 -1.94
CA PRO A 621 29.97 -3.94 -3.38
C PRO A 621 31.35 -3.97 -4.03
N GLN A 622 31.48 -4.71 -5.13
CA GLN A 622 32.77 -4.93 -5.79
C GLN A 622 33.09 -3.85 -6.83
N ASP A 623 32.07 -3.21 -7.38
CA ASP A 623 32.21 -2.25 -8.46
C ASP A 623 31.13 -1.15 -8.39
N MET A 624 31.30 -0.12 -9.20
CA MET A 624 30.36 0.98 -9.31
C MET A 624 29.31 0.73 -10.39
N ALA A 625 28.08 1.18 -10.14
CA ALA A 625 27.00 1.14 -11.11
C ALA A 625 27.15 2.20 -12.22
N GLY A 626 26.74 1.87 -13.45
CA GLY A 626 26.73 2.78 -14.60
C GLY A 626 28.10 3.02 -15.27
N MET A 627 28.07 3.77 -16.35
CA MET A 627 29.26 4.22 -17.08
C MET A 627 29.89 5.41 -16.34
N ILE A 628 31.04 5.19 -15.73
CA ILE A 628 31.78 6.27 -15.06
C ILE A 628 32.84 6.80 -15.99
N LEU A 629 32.63 8.03 -16.45
CA LEU A 629 33.52 8.73 -17.37
C LEU A 629 34.73 9.39 -16.69
N SER A 630 34.73 9.45 -15.35
CA SER A 630 35.80 10.10 -14.57
C SER A 630 36.80 9.08 -14.05
N GLU A 631 38.03 9.14 -14.56
CA GLU A 631 39.17 8.36 -14.03
C GLU A 631 39.42 8.67 -12.54
N GLU A 632 39.17 9.90 -12.10
CA GLU A 632 39.29 10.32 -10.70
C GLU A 632 38.30 9.58 -9.80
N LYS A 633 37.02 9.49 -10.20
CA LYS A 633 36.02 8.73 -9.42
C LYS A 633 36.35 7.25 -9.36
N GLN A 634 36.84 6.67 -10.46
CA GLN A 634 37.28 5.27 -10.51
C GLN A 634 38.45 5.02 -9.55
N ALA A 635 39.46 5.89 -9.58
CA ALA A 635 40.60 5.82 -8.67
C ALA A 635 40.15 5.97 -7.20
N HIS A 636 39.33 6.98 -6.89
CA HIS A 636 38.85 7.21 -5.53
C HIS A 636 38.02 6.04 -4.99
N PHE A 637 37.13 5.45 -5.80
CA PHE A 637 36.35 4.29 -5.39
C PHE A 637 37.24 3.10 -5.03
N LYS A 638 38.25 2.82 -5.86
CA LYS A 638 39.23 1.78 -5.58
C LYS A 638 40.03 2.10 -4.32
N GLU A 639 40.47 3.33 -4.14
CA GLU A 639 41.17 3.77 -2.92
C GLU A 639 40.32 3.58 -1.66
N MET A 640 39.01 3.89 -1.72
CA MET A 640 38.08 3.64 -0.61
C MET A 640 38.03 2.15 -0.25
N LEU A 641 37.94 1.25 -1.24
CA LEU A 641 37.91 -0.19 -1.01
C LEU A 641 39.25 -0.73 -0.49
N ASP A 642 40.37 -0.32 -1.11
CA ASP A 642 41.73 -0.75 -0.74
C ASP A 642 42.12 -0.26 0.67
N ALA A 643 41.52 0.83 1.16
CA ALA A 643 41.75 1.36 2.50
C ALA A 643 41.03 0.57 3.62
N LEU A 644 40.11 -0.34 3.30
CA LEU A 644 39.38 -1.13 4.29
C LEU A 644 40.24 -2.31 4.81
N ASP A 645 41.05 -2.06 5.83
CA ASP A 645 41.85 -3.08 6.52
C ASP A 645 40.99 -3.83 7.56
N PHE A 646 40.42 -4.97 7.14
CA PHE A 646 39.54 -5.77 7.98
C PHE A 646 40.28 -6.66 8.99
N HIS A 647 39.90 -6.54 10.26
CA HIS A 647 40.34 -7.41 11.34
C HIS A 647 39.17 -8.20 11.92
N ALA A 648 39.42 -9.45 12.32
CA ALA A 648 38.40 -10.29 12.92
C ALA A 648 38.09 -9.84 14.35
N GLU A 649 36.80 -9.62 14.64
CA GLU A 649 36.26 -9.26 15.94
C GLU A 649 35.12 -10.24 16.27
N GLY A 650 35.48 -11.45 16.71
CA GLY A 650 34.51 -12.51 16.97
C GLY A 650 33.85 -13.04 15.68
N ALA A 651 32.54 -12.86 15.54
CA ALA A 651 31.76 -13.31 14.38
C ALA A 651 31.67 -12.27 13.26
N VAL A 652 32.24 -11.08 13.45
CA VAL A 652 32.31 -10.02 12.45
C VAL A 652 33.76 -9.71 12.07
N LYS A 653 33.96 -9.11 10.91
CA LYS A 653 35.21 -8.46 10.53
C LYS A 653 34.97 -6.96 10.46
N CYS A 654 35.79 -6.14 11.10
CA CYS A 654 35.64 -4.69 11.06
C CYS A 654 36.91 -4.00 10.56
N ALA A 655 36.72 -2.93 9.79
CA ALA A 655 37.74 -1.99 9.36
C ALA A 655 37.42 -0.62 9.97
N ARG A 656 38.42 0.02 10.58
CA ARG A 656 38.24 1.35 11.18
C ARG A 656 38.26 2.41 10.08
N VAL A 657 37.25 3.27 10.06
CA VAL A 657 37.13 4.39 9.12
C VAL A 657 36.86 5.64 9.94
N GLY A 658 37.83 6.57 9.98
CA GLY A 658 37.77 7.76 10.83
C GLY A 658 37.43 7.47 12.29
N LYS A 659 36.32 8.03 12.76
CA LYS A 659 35.81 7.86 14.13
C LYS A 659 34.95 6.60 14.31
N GLY A 660 34.38 6.07 13.24
CA GLY A 660 33.52 4.91 13.24
C GLY A 660 34.21 3.68 12.62
N LYS A 661 33.39 2.82 12.01
CA LYS A 661 33.86 1.57 11.41
C LYS A 661 32.89 1.01 10.38
N VAL A 662 33.44 0.18 9.51
CA VAL A 662 32.72 -0.66 8.56
C VAL A 662 32.86 -2.11 9.01
N CYS A 663 31.76 -2.84 9.15
CA CYS A 663 31.79 -4.24 9.58
C CYS A 663 31.11 -5.17 8.57
N LEU A 664 31.62 -6.40 8.44
CA LEU A 664 31.23 -7.40 7.47
C LEU A 664 31.02 -8.76 8.15
N SER A 665 29.91 -9.44 7.83
CA SER A 665 29.63 -10.81 8.28
C SER A 665 28.52 -11.47 7.44
N ASP A 666 28.44 -12.80 7.53
CA ASP A 666 27.34 -13.61 6.98
C ASP A 666 26.23 -13.84 8.03
N ASP A 667 26.33 -13.24 9.21
CA ASP A 667 25.34 -13.29 10.29
C ASP A 667 24.81 -11.89 10.63
N ILE A 668 23.54 -11.63 10.26
CA ILE A 668 22.87 -10.36 10.54
C ILE A 668 22.79 -10.10 12.04
N ASN A 669 22.59 -11.12 12.89
CA ASN A 669 22.52 -10.91 14.34
C ASN A 669 23.86 -10.43 14.90
N ALA A 670 24.97 -10.99 14.39
CA ALA A 670 26.31 -10.53 14.76
C ALA A 670 26.53 -9.07 14.33
N LEU A 671 26.12 -8.69 13.12
CA LEU A 671 26.19 -7.31 12.63
C LEU A 671 25.33 -6.34 13.46
N MET A 672 24.11 -6.73 13.82
CA MET A 672 23.22 -5.91 14.63
C MET A 672 23.81 -5.68 16.04
N ASN A 673 24.36 -6.73 16.66
CA ASN A 673 25.05 -6.61 17.94
C ASN A 673 26.25 -5.64 17.86
N GLU A 674 27.05 -5.74 16.79
CA GLU A 674 28.19 -4.86 16.55
C GLU A 674 27.79 -3.39 16.36
N ALA A 675 26.64 -3.18 15.73
CA ALA A 675 26.00 -1.88 15.53
C ALA A 675 25.19 -1.39 16.76
N ASN A 676 25.23 -2.11 17.88
CA ASN A 676 24.45 -1.80 19.09
C ASN A 676 22.93 -1.72 18.86
N VAL A 677 22.44 -2.56 17.95
CA VAL A 677 21.03 -2.75 17.61
C VAL A 677 20.52 -4.01 18.32
N GLY A 678 19.46 -3.87 19.12
CA GLY A 678 18.87 -4.99 19.86
C GLY A 678 17.52 -5.41 19.29
N ALA A 679 17.28 -6.71 19.19
CA ALA A 679 15.98 -7.28 18.85
C ALA A 679 14.94 -7.14 19.98
N GLU A 680 13.66 -7.03 19.61
CA GLU A 680 12.54 -7.21 20.52
C GLU A 680 12.34 -8.70 20.83
N LYS A 681 12.62 -9.12 22.07
CA LYS A 681 12.57 -10.54 22.46
C LYS A 681 11.16 -11.14 22.42
N MET A 682 10.12 -10.31 22.33
CA MET A 682 8.73 -10.78 22.22
C MET A 682 8.48 -11.66 20.98
N TYR A 683 9.30 -11.52 19.93
CA TYR A 683 9.26 -12.38 18.75
C TYR A 683 9.51 -13.86 19.08
N GLN A 684 10.33 -14.14 20.09
CA GLN A 684 10.59 -15.52 20.56
C GLN A 684 9.35 -16.15 21.21
N ALA A 685 8.42 -15.33 21.72
CA ALA A 685 7.16 -15.80 22.29
C ALA A 685 6.08 -16.04 21.23
N GLY A 686 6.29 -15.62 19.97
CA GLY A 686 5.30 -15.65 18.89
C GLY A 686 4.51 -14.35 18.72
N LEU A 687 5.01 -13.23 19.28
CA LEU A 687 4.42 -11.90 19.11
C LEU A 687 5.15 -11.10 18.03
N GLN A 688 4.45 -10.22 17.33
CA GLN A 688 5.06 -9.21 16.46
C GLN A 688 4.71 -7.81 16.97
N CYS A 689 5.55 -6.82 16.64
CA CYS A 689 5.23 -5.44 17.00
C CYS A 689 5.79 -4.38 16.04
N ILE A 690 5.17 -3.20 16.09
CA ILE A 690 5.79 -1.96 15.65
C ILE A 690 5.87 -0.98 16.82
N ARG A 691 6.94 -0.20 16.85
CA ARG A 691 7.21 0.80 17.89
C ARG A 691 7.10 2.20 17.36
N ARG A 692 6.60 3.10 18.21
CA ARG A 692 6.65 4.54 17.99
C ARG A 692 7.12 5.24 19.24
N ASN A 693 7.83 6.35 19.09
CA ASN A 693 8.14 7.24 20.18
C ASN A 693 6.89 8.10 20.47
N SER A 694 6.54 8.22 21.75
CA SER A 694 5.51 9.14 22.24
C SER A 694 6.19 10.32 22.95
N THR A 695 5.40 11.32 23.33
CA THR A 695 5.92 12.50 24.06
C THR A 695 6.65 12.13 25.36
N THR A 696 6.25 11.05 26.03
CA THR A 696 6.77 10.68 27.36
C THR A 696 7.39 9.29 27.43
N GLY A 697 7.43 8.54 26.33
CA GLY A 697 7.93 7.16 26.27
C GLY A 697 7.73 6.56 24.89
N LYS A 698 7.10 5.38 24.81
CA LYS A 698 6.87 4.66 23.54
C LYS A 698 5.46 4.08 23.45
N TYR A 699 5.03 3.82 22.23
CA TYR A 699 3.89 2.97 21.90
C TYR A 699 4.38 1.70 21.25
N TYR A 700 3.81 0.57 21.64
CA TYR A 700 3.98 -0.73 21.01
C TYR A 700 2.61 -1.20 20.53
N PHE A 701 2.40 -1.32 19.22
CA PHE A 701 1.30 -2.13 18.70
C PHE A 701 1.79 -3.57 18.63
N ILE A 702 1.14 -4.47 19.37
CA ILE A 702 1.56 -5.86 19.54
C ILE A 702 0.44 -6.77 19.03
N GLU A 703 0.81 -7.74 18.19
CA GLU A 703 -0.07 -8.77 17.65
C GLU A 703 0.42 -10.14 18.11
N ASN A 704 -0.50 -11.02 18.53
CA ASN A 704 -0.22 -12.44 18.66
C ASN A 704 -0.37 -13.14 17.30
N SER A 705 0.73 -13.25 16.57
CA SER A 705 0.80 -13.91 15.27
C SER A 705 0.89 -15.45 15.36
N SER A 706 0.90 -16.02 16.57
CA SER A 706 0.95 -17.47 16.78
C SER A 706 -0.45 -18.12 16.81
N ASP A 707 -0.49 -19.45 16.74
CA ASP A 707 -1.72 -20.26 16.81
C ASP A 707 -2.16 -20.61 18.24
N ARG A 708 -1.44 -20.11 19.26
CA ARG A 708 -1.69 -20.41 20.67
C ARG A 708 -1.96 -19.14 21.48
N LYS A 709 -2.65 -19.30 22.61
CA LYS A 709 -2.75 -18.22 23.61
C LYS A 709 -1.35 -17.96 24.19
N ILE A 710 -1.00 -16.68 24.30
CA ILE A 710 0.19 -16.20 25.01
C ILE A 710 -0.27 -15.60 26.33
N GLU A 711 0.36 -16.01 27.42
CA GLU A 711 0.12 -15.57 28.79
C GLU A 711 1.48 -15.54 29.50
N ASP A 712 2.19 -14.42 29.43
CA ASP A 712 3.58 -14.34 29.89
C ASP A 712 4.02 -12.90 30.22
N TRP A 713 5.20 -12.79 30.83
CA TRP A 713 5.93 -11.53 31.00
C TRP A 713 6.70 -11.21 29.72
N ILE A 714 6.30 -10.14 29.06
CA ILE A 714 6.85 -9.71 27.78
C ILE A 714 7.84 -8.55 28.02
N PRO A 715 9.14 -8.75 27.75
CA PRO A 715 10.13 -7.69 27.88
C PRO A 715 9.97 -6.66 26.76
N LEU A 716 9.99 -5.39 27.13
CA LEU A 716 10.03 -4.25 26.21
C LEU A 716 11.43 -3.66 26.21
N ARG A 717 11.99 -3.35 25.04
CA ARG A 717 13.30 -2.68 24.92
C ARG A 717 13.25 -1.18 25.28
N THR A 718 12.61 -0.86 26.39
CA THR A 718 12.55 0.49 26.95
C THR A 718 12.47 0.45 28.48
N GLU A 719 13.13 1.40 29.12
CA GLU A 719 12.86 1.69 30.53
C GLU A 719 11.58 2.53 30.63
N ALA A 720 10.72 2.22 31.60
CA ALA A 720 9.49 2.94 31.86
C ALA A 720 9.23 3.06 33.35
N ARG A 721 8.72 4.21 33.77
CA ARG A 721 8.23 4.41 35.14
C ARG A 721 6.85 3.79 35.32
N SER A 722 6.01 3.86 34.29
CA SER A 722 4.70 3.21 34.25
C SER A 722 4.36 2.80 32.82
N ALA A 723 3.41 1.89 32.67
CA ALA A 723 2.86 1.48 31.39
C ALA A 723 1.34 1.31 31.46
N ALA A 724 0.67 1.47 30.33
CA ALA A 724 -0.76 1.29 30.17
C ALA A 724 -1.04 0.36 28.97
N ILE A 725 -2.06 -0.49 29.10
CA ILE A 725 -2.53 -1.38 28.05
C ILE A 725 -3.84 -0.82 27.50
N PHE A 726 -3.98 -0.87 26.19
CA PHE A 726 -5.17 -0.50 25.45
C PHE A 726 -5.54 -1.65 24.51
N ASN A 727 -6.77 -2.16 24.63
CA ASN A 727 -7.30 -3.15 23.69
C ASN A 727 -8.13 -2.40 22.62
N PRO A 728 -7.60 -2.24 21.40
CA PRO A 728 -8.30 -1.48 20.35
C PRO A 728 -9.60 -2.15 19.90
N MET A 729 -9.80 -3.46 20.09
CA MET A 729 -11.05 -4.11 19.68
C MET A 729 -12.18 -3.81 20.67
N THR A 730 -11.91 -4.00 21.97
CA THR A 730 -12.92 -3.84 23.03
C THR A 730 -13.04 -2.41 23.55
N GLY A 731 -12.02 -1.59 23.37
CA GLY A 731 -11.92 -0.25 23.96
C GLY A 731 -11.50 -0.25 25.43
N ALA A 732 -11.16 -1.42 26.00
CA ALA A 732 -10.66 -1.52 27.37
C ALA A 732 -9.26 -0.88 27.49
N SER A 733 -8.98 -0.24 28.63
CA SER A 733 -7.66 0.31 28.95
C SER A 733 -7.40 0.32 30.45
N GLY A 734 -6.14 0.23 30.87
CA GLY A 734 -5.78 0.24 32.29
C GLY A 734 -4.27 0.19 32.51
N LEU A 735 -3.84 0.33 33.77
CA LEU A 735 -2.44 0.24 34.15
C LEU A 735 -1.91 -1.18 33.86
N ALA A 736 -0.78 -1.24 33.16
CA ALA A 736 -0.12 -2.50 32.90
C ALA A 736 0.52 -3.03 34.20
N THR A 737 0.37 -4.32 34.44
CA THR A 737 1.16 -5.03 35.46
C THR A 737 2.60 -5.14 34.96
N MET A 738 3.55 -4.50 35.67
CA MET A 738 4.93 -4.34 35.21
C MET A 738 5.98 -4.86 36.21
N LYS A 739 7.11 -5.33 35.68
CA LYS A 739 8.36 -5.58 36.42
C LYS A 739 9.47 -4.74 35.79
N ARG A 740 10.42 -4.27 36.61
CA ARG A 740 11.62 -3.59 36.12
C ARG A 740 12.82 -4.50 36.32
N ASN A 741 13.53 -4.78 35.23
CA ASN A 741 14.70 -5.66 35.20
C ASN A 741 15.84 -4.92 34.50
N ASP A 742 16.90 -4.55 35.23
CA ASP A 742 18.17 -4.00 34.70
C ASP A 742 18.05 -3.15 33.41
N GLY A 743 17.39 -2.00 33.50
CA GLY A 743 17.24 -1.05 32.38
C GLY A 743 16.17 -1.41 31.33
N GLN A 744 15.37 -2.45 31.57
CA GLN A 744 14.23 -2.86 30.75
C GLN A 744 12.94 -2.98 31.58
N THR A 745 11.81 -2.93 30.87
CA THR A 745 10.48 -3.06 31.46
C THR A 745 9.80 -4.31 30.91
N ASP A 746 9.36 -5.19 31.79
CA ASP A 746 8.52 -6.32 31.41
C ASP A 746 7.07 -5.97 31.73
N VAL A 747 6.17 -6.28 30.80
CA VAL A 747 4.72 -6.16 30.98
C VAL A 747 4.07 -7.53 30.90
N TYR A 748 3.14 -7.83 31.79
CA TYR A 748 2.36 -9.06 31.69
C TYR A 748 1.28 -8.90 30.63
N LEU A 749 1.22 -9.80 29.65
CA LEU A 749 0.22 -9.81 28.57
C LEU A 749 -0.50 -11.17 28.48
N GLU A 750 -1.80 -11.10 28.16
CA GLU A 750 -2.62 -12.25 27.78
C GLU A 750 -3.30 -11.99 26.45
N LEU A 751 -2.92 -12.75 25.42
CA LEU A 751 -3.41 -12.54 24.05
C LEU A 751 -3.81 -13.88 23.43
N ASN A 752 -5.04 -13.96 22.93
CA ASN A 752 -5.48 -15.07 22.09
C ASN A 752 -4.82 -14.99 20.69
N PRO A 753 -4.80 -16.07 19.89
CA PRO A 753 -4.35 -16.02 18.50
C PRO A 753 -5.03 -14.89 17.72
N GLY A 754 -4.26 -14.03 17.03
CA GLY A 754 -4.75 -12.87 16.29
C GLY A 754 -5.25 -11.69 17.14
N GLU A 755 -5.13 -11.76 18.46
CA GLU A 755 -5.45 -10.64 19.36
C GLU A 755 -4.35 -9.59 19.34
N THR A 756 -4.76 -8.32 19.38
CA THR A 756 -3.86 -7.17 19.35
C THR A 756 -4.09 -6.24 20.52
N VAL A 757 -3.02 -5.64 21.02
CA VAL A 757 -3.04 -4.62 22.08
C VAL A 757 -2.05 -3.51 21.75
N ILE A 758 -2.27 -2.35 22.36
CA ILE A 758 -1.30 -1.26 22.37
C ILE A 758 -0.77 -1.09 23.79
N VAL A 759 0.54 -1.13 23.95
CA VAL A 759 1.22 -0.82 25.21
C VAL A 759 1.84 0.56 25.10
N SER A 760 1.39 1.49 25.94
CA SER A 760 2.01 2.80 26.09
C SER A 760 2.91 2.79 27.31
N THR A 761 4.18 3.14 27.13
CA THR A 761 5.14 3.33 28.22
C THR A 761 5.37 4.82 28.47
N SER A 762 5.70 5.16 29.72
CA SER A 762 6.00 6.54 30.09
C SER A 762 7.06 6.63 31.18
N GLY A 763 7.94 7.64 31.08
CA GLY A 763 8.80 8.08 32.19
C GLY A 763 8.02 8.79 33.31
N GLN A 764 6.77 9.15 33.07
CA GLN A 764 5.85 9.69 34.08
C GLN A 764 5.05 8.57 34.75
N HIS A 765 4.27 8.92 35.79
CA HIS A 765 3.43 7.96 36.49
C HIS A 765 2.01 8.01 35.93
N PHE A 766 1.56 6.92 35.31
CA PHE A 766 0.17 6.76 34.94
C PHE A 766 -0.70 6.55 36.18
N THR A 767 -1.94 7.03 36.12
CA THR A 767 -2.98 6.82 37.14
C THR A 767 -4.26 6.31 36.49
N GLY A 768 -4.89 5.33 37.13
CA GLY A 768 -6.11 4.67 36.67
C GLY A 768 -6.27 3.32 37.36
N ASP A 769 -7.28 2.57 36.98
CA ASP A 769 -7.45 1.19 37.43
C ASP A 769 -6.45 0.25 36.74
N ALA A 770 -6.15 -0.89 37.37
CA ALA A 770 -5.35 -1.93 36.74
C ALA A 770 -6.06 -2.48 35.49
N TYR A 771 -5.29 -2.83 34.46
CA TYR A 771 -5.85 -3.53 33.31
C TYR A 771 -6.35 -4.91 33.74
N ALA A 772 -7.64 -5.17 33.51
CA ALA A 772 -8.29 -6.38 33.98
C ALA A 772 -7.99 -7.58 33.07
N TYR A 773 -7.42 -8.63 33.67
CA TYR A 773 -7.35 -9.96 33.08
C TYR A 773 -8.40 -10.86 33.71
N TYR A 774 -8.95 -11.81 32.94
CA TYR A 774 -10.02 -12.68 33.42
C TYR A 774 -9.61 -14.14 33.40
N GLN A 775 -10.00 -14.88 34.43
CA GLN A 775 -9.88 -16.34 34.48
C GLN A 775 -11.22 -16.99 34.81
N ASN A 776 -11.39 -18.23 34.36
CA ASN A 776 -12.55 -19.03 34.74
C ASN A 776 -12.48 -19.33 36.24
N ALA A 777 -13.62 -19.22 36.91
CA ALA A 777 -13.82 -19.52 38.33
C ALA A 777 -14.74 -20.73 38.56
N GLY A 778 -15.14 -21.43 37.49
CA GLY A 778 -16.00 -22.60 37.53
C GLY A 778 -16.27 -23.18 36.15
N GLU A 779 -17.10 -24.22 36.10
CA GLU A 779 -17.44 -24.93 34.88
C GLU A 779 -18.45 -24.16 33.99
N PRO A 780 -18.36 -24.27 32.66
CA PRO A 780 -19.32 -23.66 31.74
C PRO A 780 -20.70 -24.31 31.89
N SER A 781 -21.75 -23.48 31.98
CA SER A 781 -23.15 -23.90 32.01
C SER A 781 -23.85 -23.52 30.70
N PRO A 782 -24.50 -24.45 29.98
CA PRO A 782 -25.17 -24.13 28.72
C PRO A 782 -26.40 -23.24 28.94
N VAL A 783 -26.60 -22.28 28.03
CA VAL A 783 -27.87 -21.55 27.93
C VAL A 783 -28.91 -22.50 27.33
N SER A 784 -29.81 -23.00 28.18
CA SER A 784 -30.81 -24.01 27.83
C SER A 784 -32.19 -23.39 27.61
N GLY A 785 -32.97 -24.00 26.72
CA GLY A 785 -34.30 -23.53 26.32
C GLY A 785 -34.40 -23.29 24.83
N SER A 786 -35.63 -23.05 24.37
CA SER A 786 -35.88 -22.76 22.96
C SER A 786 -35.41 -21.34 22.60
N TRP A 787 -34.96 -21.18 21.38
CA TRP A 787 -34.57 -19.91 20.78
C TRP A 787 -35.57 -19.51 19.72
N THR A 788 -36.01 -18.25 19.76
CA THR A 788 -36.75 -17.65 18.63
C THR A 788 -35.75 -17.03 17.67
N VAL A 789 -35.80 -17.42 16.40
CA VAL A 789 -34.96 -16.90 15.32
C VAL A 789 -35.83 -16.09 14.37
N SER A 790 -35.57 -14.79 14.27
CA SER A 790 -36.28 -13.88 13.37
C SER A 790 -35.33 -13.27 12.35
N PHE A 791 -35.64 -13.41 11.07
CA PHE A 791 -34.84 -12.84 9.98
C PHE A 791 -35.30 -11.40 9.73
N VAL A 792 -34.42 -10.42 9.97
CA VAL A 792 -34.83 -9.00 10.08
C VAL A 792 -34.31 -8.11 8.96
N GLN A 793 -33.26 -8.53 8.26
CA GLN A 793 -32.65 -7.76 7.18
C GLN A 793 -31.97 -8.71 6.20
N GLY A 794 -32.04 -8.42 4.90
CA GLY A 794 -31.40 -9.21 3.85
C GLY A 794 -32.34 -9.65 2.74
N GLY A 795 -31.79 -10.40 1.78
CA GLY A 795 -32.49 -10.86 0.57
C GLY A 795 -33.06 -9.72 -0.28
N PRO A 796 -33.96 -10.07 -1.22
CA PRO A 796 -35.15 -9.28 -1.51
C PRO A 796 -36.36 -9.72 -0.65
N GLN A 797 -36.28 -10.87 0.03
CA GLN A 797 -37.34 -11.44 0.88
C GLN A 797 -36.73 -12.06 2.15
N LEU A 798 -37.44 -11.90 3.27
CA LEU A 798 -37.06 -12.44 4.57
C LEU A 798 -37.75 -13.80 4.80
N PRO A 799 -37.02 -14.85 5.24
CA PRO A 799 -37.62 -16.08 5.74
C PRO A 799 -38.54 -15.84 6.94
N ALA A 800 -39.47 -16.77 7.18
CA ALA A 800 -40.34 -16.70 8.35
C ALA A 800 -39.55 -16.89 9.65
N SER A 801 -40.02 -16.29 10.74
CA SER A 801 -39.48 -16.56 12.07
C SER A 801 -39.78 -18.00 12.49
N ILE A 802 -38.82 -18.64 13.17
CA ILE A 802 -38.92 -20.00 13.67
C ILE A 802 -38.53 -20.09 15.14
N THR A 803 -38.90 -21.19 15.79
CA THR A 803 -38.41 -21.56 17.11
C THR A 803 -37.59 -22.83 17.00
N VAL A 804 -36.40 -22.85 17.60
CA VAL A 804 -35.48 -23.99 17.60
C VAL A 804 -35.09 -24.38 19.02
N ASP A 805 -35.07 -25.68 19.32
CA ASP A 805 -34.63 -26.18 20.62
C ASP A 805 -33.11 -26.40 20.69
N SER A 806 -32.46 -26.45 19.52
CA SER A 806 -31.01 -26.55 19.37
C SER A 806 -30.53 -25.55 18.32
N LEU A 807 -29.45 -24.84 18.65
CA LEU A 807 -28.73 -23.97 17.72
C LEU A 807 -28.03 -24.80 16.63
N GLY A 808 -27.82 -24.18 15.47
CA GLY A 808 -27.28 -24.84 14.28
C GLY A 808 -27.24 -23.89 13.09
N SER A 809 -26.72 -24.39 11.96
CA SER A 809 -26.64 -23.59 10.75
C SER A 809 -28.03 -23.35 10.15
N TRP A 810 -28.30 -22.15 9.63
CA TRP A 810 -29.52 -21.83 8.86
C TRP A 810 -29.71 -22.76 7.67
N THR A 811 -28.62 -23.28 7.11
CA THR A 811 -28.64 -24.22 5.98
C THR A 811 -29.27 -25.57 6.31
N ASP A 812 -29.38 -25.88 7.60
CA ASP A 812 -29.91 -27.15 8.08
C ASP A 812 -31.39 -27.03 8.50
N PHE A 813 -31.95 -25.81 8.47
CA PHE A 813 -33.37 -25.58 8.72
C PHE A 813 -34.24 -26.10 7.57
N VAL A 814 -35.48 -26.48 7.90
CA VAL A 814 -36.44 -27.00 6.93
C VAL A 814 -36.99 -25.84 6.08
N GLY A 815 -36.50 -25.72 4.84
CA GLY A 815 -36.92 -24.72 3.86
C GLY A 815 -35.74 -24.23 3.03
N ASP A 816 -35.91 -24.08 1.72
CA ASP A 816 -34.83 -23.62 0.83
C ASP A 816 -34.54 -22.12 1.01
N GLU A 817 -35.50 -21.36 1.53
CA GLU A 817 -35.39 -19.94 1.84
C GLU A 817 -34.32 -19.67 2.90
N TYR A 818 -34.13 -20.56 3.88
CA TYR A 818 -33.10 -20.43 4.92
C TYR A 818 -31.70 -20.73 4.37
N LYS A 819 -31.59 -21.73 3.49
CA LYS A 819 -30.33 -22.10 2.82
C LYS A 819 -29.82 -20.99 1.90
N ALA A 820 -30.73 -20.32 1.20
CA ALA A 820 -30.41 -19.22 0.29
C ALA A 820 -30.33 -17.86 0.99
N PHE A 821 -30.55 -17.79 2.30
CA PHE A 821 -30.59 -16.51 3.01
C PHE A 821 -29.19 -15.92 3.20
N SER A 822 -29.09 -14.64 2.87
CA SER A 822 -27.95 -13.78 3.22
C SER A 822 -28.50 -12.51 3.85
N GLY A 823 -28.11 -12.23 5.09
CA GLY A 823 -28.73 -11.20 5.90
C GLY A 823 -28.44 -11.36 7.39
N THR A 824 -29.28 -10.71 8.19
CA THR A 824 -29.19 -10.68 9.65
C THR A 824 -30.37 -11.42 10.27
N ALA A 825 -30.09 -12.34 11.18
CA ALA A 825 -31.08 -13.00 12.01
C ALA A 825 -30.90 -12.62 13.49
N VAL A 826 -32.01 -12.48 14.21
CA VAL A 826 -32.07 -12.16 15.64
C VAL A 826 -32.49 -13.40 16.40
N TYR A 827 -31.61 -13.88 17.27
CA TYR A 827 -31.83 -14.98 18.18
C TYR A 827 -32.25 -14.43 19.54
N THR A 828 -33.39 -14.88 20.07
CA THR A 828 -33.89 -14.46 21.39
C THR A 828 -34.14 -15.67 22.27
N THR A 829 -33.65 -15.65 23.50
CA THR A 829 -33.97 -16.63 24.53
C THR A 829 -34.01 -16.00 25.92
N THR A 830 -34.45 -16.76 26.92
CA THR A 830 -34.46 -16.34 28.33
C THR A 830 -33.46 -17.16 29.14
N ILE A 831 -32.52 -16.48 29.79
CA ILE A 831 -31.59 -17.07 30.75
C ILE A 831 -32.30 -17.16 32.10
N ASN A 832 -32.62 -18.38 32.52
CA ASN A 832 -33.30 -18.64 33.80
C ASN A 832 -32.35 -18.98 34.96
N LYS A 833 -31.08 -19.23 34.66
CA LYS A 833 -30.06 -19.59 35.65
C LYS A 833 -28.74 -18.94 35.26
N VAL A 834 -28.21 -18.13 36.18
CA VAL A 834 -26.92 -17.46 36.02
C VAL A 834 -25.98 -18.02 37.09
N PRO A 835 -24.76 -18.44 36.73
CA PRO A 835 -23.79 -18.89 37.72
C PRO A 835 -23.45 -17.77 38.72
N VAL A 836 -23.15 -18.14 39.98
CA VAL A 836 -22.74 -17.16 41.00
C VAL A 836 -21.27 -16.79 40.80
N ALA A 837 -21.00 -15.56 40.40
CA ALA A 837 -19.66 -14.97 40.25
C ALA A 837 -19.78 -13.43 40.20
N ASP A 838 -18.65 -12.72 40.24
CA ASP A 838 -18.61 -11.26 40.02
C ASP A 838 -18.66 -10.90 38.53
N VAL A 839 -18.12 -11.79 37.69
CA VAL A 839 -18.09 -11.64 36.23
C VAL A 839 -18.55 -12.94 35.59
N ILE A 840 -19.33 -12.84 34.53
CA ILE A 840 -19.80 -13.97 33.73
C ILE A 840 -19.18 -13.89 32.35
N LYS A 841 -18.48 -14.96 31.95
CA LYS A 841 -18.04 -15.12 30.56
C LYS A 841 -19.17 -15.74 29.75
N LEU A 842 -19.74 -14.97 28.82
CA LEU A 842 -20.66 -15.44 27.80
C LEU A 842 -19.82 -15.90 26.59
N ASN A 843 -19.84 -17.20 26.30
CA ASN A 843 -19.22 -17.77 25.11
C ASN A 843 -20.32 -18.20 24.14
N LEU A 844 -20.32 -17.66 22.91
CA LEU A 844 -21.31 -17.96 21.89
C LEU A 844 -21.03 -19.28 21.13
N GLY A 845 -19.87 -19.90 21.36
CA GLY A 845 -19.41 -21.05 20.62
C GLY A 845 -18.99 -20.65 19.21
N THR A 846 -19.56 -21.32 18.20
CA THR A 846 -19.31 -20.98 16.80
C THR A 846 -20.37 -20.01 16.27
N VAL A 847 -19.92 -18.96 15.58
CA VAL A 847 -20.76 -17.97 14.89
C VAL A 847 -20.33 -17.90 13.43
N ALA A 848 -21.31 -17.86 12.52
CA ALA A 848 -21.11 -17.71 11.08
C ALA A 848 -21.92 -16.49 10.59
N GLU A 849 -21.38 -15.26 10.60
CA GLU A 849 -19.94 -14.93 10.75
C GLU A 849 -19.63 -13.90 11.86
N ASN A 850 -20.57 -13.03 12.22
CA ASN A 850 -20.39 -12.02 13.28
C ASN A 850 -21.63 -11.93 14.15
N ALA A 851 -21.45 -11.52 15.42
CA ALA A 851 -22.55 -11.44 16.37
C ALA A 851 -22.51 -10.19 17.25
N SER A 852 -23.64 -9.50 17.34
CA SER A 852 -23.91 -8.41 18.27
C SER A 852 -24.82 -8.90 19.40
N VAL A 853 -24.38 -8.73 20.65
CA VAL A 853 -25.05 -9.26 21.85
C VAL A 853 -25.75 -8.15 22.63
N TYR A 854 -26.99 -8.40 23.02
CA TYR A 854 -27.78 -7.55 23.90
C TYR A 854 -28.33 -8.38 25.07
N LEU A 855 -28.27 -7.83 26.28
CA LEU A 855 -28.82 -8.43 27.49
C LEU A 855 -29.85 -7.47 28.08
N ASN A 856 -31.09 -7.91 28.22
CA ASN A 856 -32.20 -7.08 28.72
C ASN A 856 -32.37 -5.74 27.97
N GLY A 857 -32.14 -5.77 26.65
CA GLY A 857 -32.17 -4.59 25.78
C GLY A 857 -30.91 -3.70 25.82
N GLU A 858 -29.95 -3.98 26.69
CA GLU A 858 -28.66 -3.26 26.74
C GLU A 858 -27.66 -3.90 25.76
N TYR A 859 -27.01 -3.09 24.92
CA TYR A 859 -25.90 -3.55 24.08
C TYR A 859 -24.69 -3.93 24.94
N ILE A 860 -24.18 -5.14 24.77
CA ILE A 860 -23.03 -5.67 25.51
C ILE A 860 -21.75 -5.58 24.68
N GLY A 861 -21.82 -5.94 23.40
CA GLY A 861 -20.63 -5.98 22.54
C GLY A 861 -20.87 -6.71 21.23
N THR A 862 -19.93 -6.55 20.31
CA THR A 862 -19.92 -7.23 19.01
C THR A 862 -18.64 -8.04 18.88
N VAL A 863 -18.78 -9.30 18.49
CA VAL A 863 -17.68 -10.23 18.25
C VAL A 863 -17.62 -10.55 16.76
N ILE A 864 -16.48 -10.25 16.14
CA ILE A 864 -16.27 -10.34 14.69
C ILE A 864 -15.31 -11.45 14.25
N ASP A 865 -14.64 -12.09 15.22
CA ASP A 865 -13.73 -13.22 15.01
C ASP A 865 -13.72 -14.12 16.26
N SER A 866 -13.18 -15.32 16.08
CA SER A 866 -12.96 -16.28 17.16
C SER A 866 -11.82 -15.85 18.10
N PRO A 867 -11.93 -16.08 19.43
CA PRO A 867 -13.07 -16.69 20.13
C PRO A 867 -14.24 -15.72 20.31
N TYR A 868 -15.47 -16.19 20.02
CA TYR A 868 -16.70 -15.40 20.14
C TYR A 868 -17.21 -15.32 21.58
N GLN A 869 -16.51 -14.54 22.42
CA GLN A 869 -16.80 -14.43 23.85
C GLN A 869 -16.78 -13.00 24.38
N LEU A 870 -17.57 -12.75 25.43
CA LEU A 870 -17.67 -11.48 26.14
C LEU A 870 -17.64 -11.71 27.66
N TYR A 871 -17.01 -10.80 28.40
CA TYR A 871 -17.04 -10.79 29.86
C TYR A 871 -18.02 -9.72 30.34
N ILE A 872 -19.02 -10.15 31.11
CA ILE A 872 -20.17 -9.32 31.52
C ILE A 872 -20.19 -9.26 33.05
N PRO A 873 -20.21 -8.07 33.66
CA PRO A 873 -20.41 -7.94 35.11
C PRO A 873 -21.69 -8.65 35.56
N ALA A 874 -21.60 -9.47 36.61
CA ALA A 874 -22.72 -10.30 37.04
C ALA A 874 -23.95 -9.48 37.50
N GLU A 875 -23.74 -8.24 37.96
CA GLU A 875 -24.80 -7.29 38.32
C GLU A 875 -25.72 -6.88 37.16
N LYS A 876 -25.31 -7.13 35.90
CA LYS A 876 -26.18 -6.92 34.73
C LYS A 876 -27.27 -7.99 34.58
N PHE A 877 -27.14 -9.12 35.28
CA PHE A 877 -28.11 -10.21 35.27
C PHE A 877 -29.12 -10.07 36.42
N LYS A 878 -30.39 -10.36 36.13
CA LYS A 878 -31.55 -10.23 37.02
C LYS A 878 -32.19 -11.57 37.38
N GLY A 879 -31.74 -12.68 36.77
CA GLY A 879 -32.19 -14.05 37.07
C GLY A 879 -33.31 -14.58 36.17
N GLN A 880 -33.93 -13.70 35.38
CA GLN A 880 -34.77 -14.04 34.22
C GLN A 880 -34.46 -13.05 33.11
N ASP A 881 -33.32 -13.26 32.45
CA ASP A 881 -32.72 -12.27 31.55
C ASP A 881 -33.03 -12.59 30.10
N GLU A 882 -33.43 -11.59 29.32
CA GLU A 882 -33.56 -11.73 27.87
C GLU A 882 -32.18 -11.61 27.24
N LEU A 883 -31.75 -12.68 26.55
CA LEU A 883 -30.54 -12.67 25.74
C LEU A 883 -30.95 -12.57 24.27
N VAL A 884 -30.48 -11.51 23.61
CA VAL A 884 -30.63 -11.30 22.18
C VAL A 884 -29.25 -11.34 21.51
N VAL A 885 -29.11 -12.18 20.49
CA VAL A 885 -27.91 -12.28 19.65
C VAL A 885 -28.30 -12.00 18.20
N ARG A 886 -27.84 -10.88 17.65
CA ARG A 886 -27.99 -10.56 16.22
C ARG A 886 -26.81 -11.16 15.47
N VAL A 887 -27.05 -11.99 14.46
CA VAL A 887 -26.00 -12.63 13.65
C VAL A 887 -26.17 -12.28 12.19
N ALA A 888 -25.11 -11.78 11.56
CA ALA A 888 -25.06 -11.60 10.11
C ALA A 888 -24.08 -12.58 9.46
N ASN A 889 -24.49 -13.16 8.33
CA ASN A 889 -23.63 -14.02 7.50
C ASN A 889 -23.02 -13.24 6.33
N SER A 890 -22.52 -13.93 5.31
CA SER A 890 -22.04 -13.28 4.08
C SER A 890 -23.08 -13.31 2.96
N MET A 891 -22.81 -12.59 1.87
CA MET A 891 -23.65 -12.60 0.65
C MET A 891 -23.58 -13.91 -0.14
N ALA A 892 -22.67 -14.83 0.21
CA ALA A 892 -22.34 -16.01 -0.60
C ALA A 892 -23.55 -16.90 -0.90
N ASN A 893 -24.39 -17.19 0.10
CA ASN A 893 -25.52 -18.11 -0.07
C ASN A 893 -26.57 -17.56 -1.04
N ARG A 894 -26.88 -16.26 -0.96
CA ARG A 894 -27.82 -15.63 -1.87
C ARG A 894 -27.24 -15.47 -3.28
N ILE A 895 -25.97 -15.11 -3.42
CA ILE A 895 -25.31 -15.04 -4.73
C ILE A 895 -25.29 -16.42 -5.41
N ALA A 896 -24.90 -17.47 -4.68
CA ALA A 896 -24.93 -18.84 -5.20
C ALA A 896 -26.33 -19.26 -5.64
N TYR A 897 -27.37 -18.92 -4.86
CA TYR A 897 -28.76 -19.14 -5.26
C TYR A 897 -29.12 -18.40 -6.56
N MET A 898 -28.75 -17.12 -6.68
CA MET A 898 -29.05 -16.31 -7.86
C MET A 898 -28.38 -16.88 -9.12
N ASP A 899 -27.11 -17.27 -9.04
CA ASP A 899 -26.38 -17.90 -10.14
C ASP A 899 -27.01 -19.26 -10.50
N LYS A 900 -27.38 -20.10 -9.52
CA LYS A 900 -28.10 -21.36 -9.76
C LYS A 900 -29.46 -21.18 -10.44
N LYS A 901 -30.13 -20.03 -10.23
CA LYS A 901 -31.43 -19.72 -10.82
C LYS A 901 -31.35 -18.88 -12.08
N GLY A 902 -30.14 -18.48 -12.51
CA GLY A 902 -29.95 -17.60 -13.66
C GLY A 902 -30.53 -16.20 -13.46
N VAL A 903 -30.56 -15.70 -12.22
CA VAL A 903 -30.93 -14.31 -11.94
C VAL A 903 -29.76 -13.43 -12.32
N ASP A 904 -29.99 -12.50 -13.25
CA ASP A 904 -28.94 -11.62 -13.73
C ASP A 904 -28.62 -10.51 -12.72
N TRP A 905 -27.37 -10.46 -12.28
CA TRP A 905 -26.83 -9.41 -11.40
C TRP A 905 -25.44 -8.95 -11.85
N LYS A 906 -24.84 -9.59 -12.86
CA LYS A 906 -23.50 -9.31 -13.37
C LYS A 906 -23.66 -8.36 -14.56
N ILE A 907 -24.02 -7.12 -14.23
CA ILE A 907 -24.46 -6.09 -15.18
C ILE A 907 -23.42 -4.98 -15.37
N PHE A 908 -22.13 -5.29 -15.17
CA PHE A 908 -21.06 -4.30 -15.16
C PHE A 908 -20.37 -4.23 -16.52
N TYR A 909 -20.06 -3.02 -16.99
CA TYR A 909 -19.21 -2.85 -18.18
C TYR A 909 -17.78 -3.37 -17.91
N ASN A 910 -16.95 -3.45 -18.96
CA ASN A 910 -15.59 -4.00 -18.90
C ASN A 910 -15.54 -5.47 -18.45
N VAL A 911 -14.93 -5.73 -17.28
CA VAL A 911 -14.48 -7.06 -16.82
C VAL A 911 -15.62 -7.90 -16.24
N ASN A 912 -16.73 -7.25 -15.87
CA ASN A 912 -17.97 -7.90 -15.42
C ASN A 912 -17.79 -9.04 -14.40
N MET A 913 -17.27 -8.72 -13.21
CA MET A 913 -16.97 -9.64 -12.09
C MET A 913 -15.93 -10.72 -12.45
N SER A 914 -14.65 -10.46 -12.14
CA SER A 914 -13.57 -11.46 -12.28
C SER A 914 -13.65 -12.52 -11.20
N ALA A 915 -13.28 -13.78 -11.46
CA ALA A 915 -13.10 -14.74 -10.38
C ALA A 915 -11.67 -14.67 -9.81
N ARG A 916 -11.51 -14.77 -8.49
CA ARG A 916 -10.19 -14.97 -7.90
C ARG A 916 -9.69 -16.39 -8.14
N LYS A 917 -10.58 -17.38 -8.01
CA LYS A 917 -10.27 -18.80 -8.14
C LYS A 917 -10.75 -19.35 -9.47
N LYS A 918 -9.90 -20.17 -10.11
CA LYS A 918 -10.16 -20.70 -11.46
C LYS A 918 -11.42 -21.55 -11.52
N GLU A 919 -11.73 -22.30 -10.46
CA GLU A 919 -12.92 -23.13 -10.35
C GLU A 919 -14.23 -22.33 -10.35
N ASN A 920 -14.19 -21.03 -10.07
CA ASN A 920 -15.35 -20.14 -10.10
C ASN A 920 -15.45 -19.34 -11.42
N VAL A 921 -14.70 -19.73 -12.46
CA VAL A 921 -14.77 -19.08 -13.78
C VAL A 921 -15.71 -19.85 -14.68
N LYS A 922 -16.76 -19.18 -15.17
CA LYS A 922 -17.68 -19.72 -16.18
C LYS A 922 -17.90 -18.67 -17.27
N ASN A 923 -17.62 -19.04 -18.52
CA ASN A 923 -17.68 -18.12 -19.67
C ASN A 923 -16.83 -16.85 -19.51
N GLY A 924 -15.72 -16.93 -18.76
CA GLY A 924 -14.80 -15.81 -18.56
C GLY A 924 -15.08 -14.92 -17.35
N ILE A 925 -16.23 -15.10 -16.67
CA ILE A 925 -16.62 -14.31 -15.50
C ILE A 925 -16.81 -15.18 -14.26
N PHE A 926 -16.87 -14.54 -13.09
CA PHE A 926 -17.19 -15.17 -11.81
C PHE A 926 -18.56 -15.85 -11.84
N ASP A 927 -18.65 -17.06 -11.29
CA ASP A 927 -19.88 -17.83 -11.15
C ASP A 927 -19.83 -18.71 -9.87
N ALA A 928 -20.88 -18.58 -9.06
CA ALA A 928 -21.06 -19.31 -7.80
C ALA A 928 -22.12 -20.42 -7.91
N SER A 929 -22.54 -20.82 -9.12
CA SER A 929 -23.61 -21.80 -9.30
C SER A 929 -23.25 -23.19 -8.78
N ASP A 930 -21.97 -23.50 -8.62
CA ASP A 930 -21.47 -24.77 -8.09
C ASP A 930 -21.21 -24.72 -6.57
N TRP A 931 -21.48 -23.61 -5.89
CA TRP A 931 -21.23 -23.50 -4.44
C TRP A 931 -22.30 -24.23 -3.63
N GLU A 932 -21.86 -25.01 -2.66
CA GLU A 932 -22.74 -25.50 -1.60
C GLU A 932 -23.06 -24.36 -0.60
N PRO A 933 -24.27 -24.35 0.00
CA PRO A 933 -24.63 -23.37 1.01
C PRO A 933 -23.58 -23.33 2.14
N LYS A 934 -22.98 -22.16 2.35
CA LYS A 934 -22.05 -21.90 3.45
C LYS A 934 -22.81 -21.90 4.76
N SER A 935 -22.23 -22.54 5.79
CA SER A 935 -22.76 -22.50 7.16
C SER A 935 -23.05 -21.06 7.60
N SER A 936 -24.15 -20.82 8.30
CA SER A 936 -24.61 -19.47 8.67
C SER A 936 -25.38 -19.48 9.98
N GLY A 937 -25.23 -18.44 10.80
CA GLY A 937 -26.00 -18.25 12.03
C GLY A 937 -25.21 -18.48 13.32
N LEU A 938 -25.96 -18.54 14.42
CA LEU A 938 -25.45 -18.92 15.73
C LEU A 938 -25.48 -20.44 15.85
N LEU A 939 -24.31 -21.07 15.75
CA LEU A 939 -24.17 -22.53 15.79
C LEU A 939 -24.04 -23.04 17.23
N GLY A 940 -23.50 -22.23 18.13
CA GLY A 940 -23.32 -22.62 19.53
C GLY A 940 -22.16 -23.59 19.76
N PRO A 941 -22.13 -24.28 20.92
CA PRO A 941 -23.04 -24.09 22.04
C PRO A 941 -22.82 -22.74 22.74
N VAL A 942 -23.90 -22.11 23.19
CA VAL A 942 -23.82 -20.88 24.01
C VAL A 942 -23.71 -21.28 25.49
N THR A 943 -22.71 -20.74 26.19
CA THR A 943 -22.44 -21.07 27.59
C THR A 943 -22.16 -19.83 28.44
N LEU A 944 -22.56 -19.91 29.72
CA LEU A 944 -22.21 -18.96 30.77
C LEU A 944 -21.18 -19.62 31.71
N THR A 945 -20.02 -19.02 31.87
CA THR A 945 -18.96 -19.52 32.76
C THR A 945 -18.72 -18.51 33.88
N PRO A 946 -18.71 -18.92 35.17
CA PRO A 946 -18.18 -18.09 36.25
C PRO A 946 -16.77 -17.59 35.89
N ALA A 947 -16.53 -16.30 36.02
CA ALA A 947 -15.22 -15.69 35.81
C ALA A 947 -14.89 -14.72 36.94
N MET A 948 -13.61 -14.46 37.12
CA MET A 948 -13.10 -13.47 38.07
C MET A 948 -11.95 -12.70 37.46
N VAL A 949 -11.73 -11.48 37.94
CA VAL A 949 -10.54 -10.70 37.59
C VAL A 949 -9.33 -11.39 38.25
N LYS A 950 -8.28 -11.65 37.48
CA LYS A 950 -7.01 -12.19 38.00
C LYS A 950 -6.38 -11.16 38.94
N GLN A 951 -5.88 -11.63 40.08
CA GLN A 951 -5.20 -10.80 41.08
C GLN A 951 -3.72 -10.67 40.80
#